data_AF-A0A3Q9K7W5-F1
#
_entry.id   AF-A0A3Q9K7W5-F1
#
_cell.length_a   1.000
_cell.length_b   1.000
_cell.length_c   1.000
_cell.angle_alpha   90.00
_cell.angle_beta   90.00
_cell.angle_gamma   90.00
#
_symmetry.space_group_name_H-M   'P 1'
#
loop_
_entity.id
_entity.type
_entity.pdbx_description
1 polymer ?
#
loop_
_entity_poly.entity_id
_entity_poly.type
_entity_poly.pdbx_seq_one_letter_code
_entity_poly.pdbx_strand_id
1 'polypeptide(L)'
;MSTSEGRAAGRGDRARYTQLLDHAGRTTVGLCAMPGRAGARPWGSGVLIAPGWVLTCAHVLAASDGRRRDTGPDGVFGVTFGGRVVPARLAYDLSRPGPDAGPAAARADLALVRLLDPETEHPCAWLSDQPATLLEDAYIFRGHDRPDAGTEGDGAASGDGDASRDGGASGDGCASGRAAAGRRGERAVRDPGDVRGPRDGRTVPERGDGPGGPRVPGEGRGAPTGPRAPTTPVDPFIAVRFGARDARGLQFGSDVRVTPGASGGPLLDCDRGEVVGIVKGRHQQDHVGLAVPVTALRGLGPEHLVAGAEGLGPDPYHALMSLHDRWHWAGQDLGSAVGPTWFDAQHAIMAGRGRLWGVQERLQALDLLARLPAPRDPLVVEAAVGEVLERGERPGAWSLRTWRDGHGALYQGSDPYTELRAFVHYLRIVAQLTADEVRDVPGDEAAGVREQAARLAEFVQAKAVVLQPQDRRRIGPVRRRPRSVLVEFEPLFYDEGGQELFNWSVSEGYGQGQWLRVDVQESAGGVPFEQAREQVLRRLGGRLLRADGDAGPGARVRLEVAVPEGHWDTAAGQWEVAASPRRTARLRPVGPGRAVILRDQGRREQVDPAWLRRWQGLAAARELHALRIPPRPGTDARRGSAEAIWRLLETAGDGALPALCHTVADGFGRDAVGVALDTGFPAGLWPAHGHGEERDCDAGCEEFHRGVRELLQGSGGVARLPELVRQLRAKAAEAAEEGTHWARDLVLLYDDPEDPIPPLFTDRPQVSPR
;
A
#
# COMPACT_ATOMS: atom_id res chain seq x y z
N MET A 1 1.41 32.48 29.70
CA MET A 1 1.33 33.05 28.35
C MET A 1 2.19 34.30 28.31
N SER A 2 3.41 34.16 27.78
CA SER A 2 4.26 35.27 27.34
C SER A 2 4.76 34.84 25.97
N THR A 3 4.36 35.57 24.94
CA THR A 3 4.73 35.35 23.54
C THR A 3 6.20 35.66 23.38
N SER A 4 7.00 34.66 23.00
CA SER A 4 8.43 34.90 22.69
C SER A 4 8.53 35.77 21.45
N GLU A 5 9.07 36.97 21.61
CA GLU A 5 9.48 37.84 20.52
C GLU A 5 10.46 37.12 19.60
N GLY A 6 10.21 37.25 18.29
CA GLY A 6 10.95 36.58 17.24
C GLY A 6 12.43 36.92 17.24
N ARG A 7 13.28 35.93 17.48
CA ARG A 7 14.69 35.96 17.08
C ARG A 7 14.73 36.04 15.56
N ALA A 8 15.33 37.12 15.03
CA ALA A 8 15.80 37.14 13.65
C ALA A 8 16.79 35.97 13.46
N ALA A 9 16.52 35.08 12.51
CA ALA A 9 17.35 33.94 12.16
C ALA A 9 18.76 34.42 11.80
N GLY A 10 19.66 34.33 12.77
CA GLY A 10 21.05 34.77 12.65
C GLY A 10 21.89 33.73 11.92
N ARG A 11 23.04 34.18 11.42
CA ARG A 11 24.11 33.43 10.74
C ARG A 11 24.46 32.04 11.33
N GLY A 12 24.08 31.74 12.57
CA GLY A 12 24.29 30.47 13.27
C GLY A 12 23.36 29.31 12.84
N ASP A 13 22.11 29.57 12.46
CA ASP A 13 21.18 28.49 12.03
C ASP A 13 21.55 27.93 10.65
N ARG A 14 22.18 28.75 9.82
CA ARG A 14 22.56 28.37 8.45
C ARG A 14 23.68 27.33 8.40
N ALA A 15 24.64 27.40 9.33
CA ALA A 15 25.70 26.40 9.44
C ALA A 15 25.11 24.99 9.60
N ARG A 16 24.02 24.88 10.38
CA ARG A 16 23.30 23.64 10.67
C ARG A 16 22.68 22.98 9.45
N TYR A 17 22.25 23.77 8.45
CA TYR A 17 21.55 23.28 7.26
C TYR A 17 22.41 23.28 6.00
N THR A 18 23.70 23.61 6.09
CA THR A 18 24.59 23.78 4.93
C THR A 18 24.60 22.56 4.01
N GLN A 19 24.69 21.36 4.59
CA GLN A 19 24.72 20.11 3.81
C GLN A 19 23.40 19.88 3.06
N LEU A 20 22.25 20.12 3.72
CA LEU A 20 20.94 20.02 3.08
C LEU A 20 20.78 21.00 1.92
N LEU A 21 21.19 22.27 2.11
CA LEU A 21 21.09 23.29 1.06
C LEU A 21 22.00 22.99 -0.13
N ASP A 22 23.18 22.40 0.11
CA ASP A 22 24.06 21.93 -0.96
C ASP A 22 23.44 20.79 -1.78
N HIS A 23 22.84 19.79 -1.10
CA HIS A 23 22.09 18.73 -1.76
C HIS A 23 20.87 19.25 -2.54
N ALA A 24 20.13 20.19 -1.97
CA ALA A 24 19.02 20.85 -2.65
C ALA A 24 19.49 21.62 -3.90
N GLY A 25 20.65 22.28 -3.84
CA GLY A 25 21.28 22.90 -4.99
C GLY A 25 21.63 21.89 -6.09
N ARG A 26 22.24 20.76 -5.73
CA ARG A 26 22.64 19.70 -6.67
C ARG A 26 21.46 18.99 -7.35
N THR A 27 20.30 18.95 -6.70
CA THR A 27 19.05 18.34 -7.21
C THR A 27 18.18 19.34 -7.98
N THR A 28 18.43 20.65 -7.83
CA THR A 28 17.72 21.69 -8.57
C THR A 28 18.30 21.84 -9.97
N VAL A 29 17.45 21.76 -10.98
CA VAL A 29 17.82 21.80 -12.39
C VAL A 29 17.27 23.07 -13.06
N GLY A 30 17.88 23.49 -14.15
CA GLY A 30 17.33 24.53 -15.05
C GLY A 30 16.66 23.88 -16.26
N LEU A 31 15.52 24.38 -16.70
CA LEU A 31 14.87 23.94 -17.95
C LEU A 31 15.16 24.95 -19.05
N CYS A 32 15.61 24.51 -20.22
CA CYS A 32 16.02 25.39 -21.31
C CYS A 32 15.80 24.74 -22.69
N ALA A 33 16.03 25.51 -23.76
CA ALA A 33 16.07 24.96 -25.11
C ALA A 33 17.32 24.07 -25.32
N MET A 34 17.28 23.14 -26.27
CA MET A 34 18.42 22.25 -26.58
C MET A 34 19.71 23.03 -26.93
N PRO A 35 20.90 22.52 -26.57
CA PRO A 35 22.18 23.10 -26.96
C PRO A 35 22.31 23.18 -28.50
N GLY A 36 22.61 24.37 -29.02
CA GLY A 36 22.68 24.65 -30.48
C GLY A 36 21.81 25.83 -30.93
N ARG A 37 20.80 26.22 -30.13
CA ARG A 37 20.17 27.55 -30.20
C ARG A 37 20.92 28.48 -29.25
N ALA A 38 21.61 29.50 -29.77
CA ALA A 38 22.47 30.38 -28.98
C ALA A 38 21.73 31.06 -27.80
N GLY A 39 22.33 31.05 -26.60
CA GLY A 39 21.97 31.94 -25.49
C GLY A 39 20.72 31.59 -24.67
N ALA A 40 20.25 30.34 -24.66
CA ALA A 40 19.01 29.98 -23.96
C ALA A 40 19.11 30.16 -22.43
N ARG A 41 18.66 31.32 -21.93
CA ARG A 41 18.35 31.51 -20.51
C ARG A 41 17.37 30.43 -20.05
N PRO A 42 17.50 29.91 -18.81
CA PRO A 42 16.57 28.93 -18.29
C PRO A 42 15.15 29.52 -18.27
N TRP A 43 14.17 28.74 -18.74
CA TRP A 43 12.74 29.06 -18.69
C TRP A 43 12.21 29.08 -17.26
N GLY A 44 12.85 28.29 -16.40
CA GLY A 44 12.52 28.09 -14.99
C GLY A 44 13.40 26.99 -14.41
N SER A 45 13.03 26.55 -13.22
CA SER A 45 13.70 25.50 -12.48
C SER A 45 12.89 24.21 -12.44
N GLY A 46 13.52 23.13 -12.05
CA GLY A 46 12.89 21.86 -11.68
C GLY A 46 13.66 21.19 -10.56
N VAL A 47 13.15 20.07 -10.07
CA VAL A 47 13.78 19.27 -9.02
C VAL A 47 13.86 17.83 -9.49
N LEU A 48 15.05 17.22 -9.44
CA LEU A 48 15.21 15.78 -9.63
C LEU A 48 14.62 15.05 -8.43
N ILE A 49 13.54 14.29 -8.64
CA ILE A 49 12.78 13.66 -7.55
C ILE A 49 12.82 12.13 -7.60
N ALA A 50 13.13 11.52 -8.72
CA ALA A 50 13.29 10.08 -8.86
C ALA A 50 14.22 9.79 -10.06
N PRO A 51 14.76 8.57 -10.22
CA PRO A 51 15.64 8.22 -11.34
C PRO A 51 15.04 8.59 -12.69
N GLY A 52 15.67 9.53 -13.41
CA GLY A 52 15.23 10.04 -14.70
C GLY A 52 14.05 11.02 -14.65
N TRP A 53 13.58 11.45 -13.47
CA TRP A 53 12.36 12.26 -13.32
C TRP A 53 12.61 13.62 -12.65
N VAL A 54 12.17 14.67 -13.34
CA VAL A 54 12.19 16.05 -12.86
C VAL A 54 10.76 16.54 -12.62
N LEU A 55 10.50 17.10 -11.45
CA LEU A 55 9.29 17.81 -11.10
C LEU A 55 9.46 19.31 -11.31
N THR A 56 8.49 19.95 -11.95
CA THR A 56 8.47 21.41 -12.17
C THR A 56 7.04 21.94 -12.18
N CYS A 57 6.86 23.26 -12.31
CA CYS A 57 5.54 23.83 -12.59
C CYS A 57 5.19 23.68 -14.07
N ALA A 58 3.92 23.39 -14.38
CA ALA A 58 3.48 23.20 -15.76
C ALA A 58 3.67 24.47 -16.60
N HIS A 59 3.46 25.65 -16.01
CA HIS A 59 3.67 26.93 -16.70
C HIS A 59 5.12 27.19 -17.12
N VAL A 60 6.13 26.52 -16.54
CA VAL A 60 7.53 26.66 -16.97
C VAL A 60 7.71 26.18 -18.42
N LEU A 61 6.88 25.22 -18.85
CA LEU A 61 6.86 24.67 -20.20
C LEU A 61 5.93 25.45 -21.15
N ALA A 62 5.31 26.53 -20.67
CA ALA A 62 4.52 27.47 -21.46
C ALA A 62 5.24 28.83 -21.57
N ALA A 63 5.08 29.48 -22.71
CA ALA A 63 5.45 30.88 -22.91
C ALA A 63 4.46 31.79 -22.16
N SER A 64 4.85 33.05 -21.96
CA SER A 64 4.03 34.03 -21.22
C SER A 64 2.68 34.33 -21.89
N ASP A 65 2.52 34.02 -23.17
CA ASP A 65 1.28 34.11 -23.94
C ASP A 65 0.39 32.85 -23.85
N GLY A 66 0.79 31.86 -23.03
CA GLY A 66 0.07 30.61 -22.83
C GLY A 66 0.35 29.53 -23.90
N ARG A 67 1.14 29.83 -24.94
CA ARG A 67 1.54 28.82 -25.94
C ARG A 67 2.62 27.91 -25.38
N ARG A 68 2.69 26.65 -25.82
CA ARG A 68 3.82 25.76 -25.49
C ARG A 68 5.12 26.40 -25.99
N ARG A 69 6.19 26.37 -25.17
CA ARG A 69 7.50 26.86 -25.59
C ARG A 69 8.01 26.07 -26.78
N ASP A 70 8.77 26.74 -27.64
CA ASP A 70 9.40 26.13 -28.81
C ASP A 70 10.43 25.08 -28.34
N THR A 71 10.08 23.82 -28.56
CA THR A 71 10.88 22.64 -28.23
C THR A 71 11.46 22.06 -29.53
N GLY A 72 12.52 21.28 -29.43
CA GLY A 72 13.09 20.59 -30.59
C GLY A 72 12.11 19.56 -31.20
N PRO A 73 12.54 18.86 -32.27
CA PRO A 73 11.78 17.75 -32.84
C PRO A 73 11.22 16.82 -31.77
N ASP A 74 9.97 16.38 -31.94
CA ASP A 74 9.26 15.51 -30.99
C ASP A 74 9.17 16.05 -29.55
N GLY A 75 9.19 17.37 -29.36
CA GLY A 75 8.99 18.00 -28.06
C GLY A 75 10.18 17.95 -27.10
N VAL A 76 11.39 17.68 -27.61
CA VAL A 76 12.60 17.50 -26.79
C VAL A 76 13.21 18.86 -26.38
N PHE A 77 13.62 18.99 -25.12
CA PHE A 77 14.29 20.18 -24.59
C PHE A 77 15.44 19.82 -23.64
N GLY A 78 16.20 20.82 -23.19
CA GLY A 78 17.38 20.62 -22.35
C GLY A 78 17.09 20.82 -20.86
N VAL A 79 17.65 19.93 -20.02
CA VAL A 79 17.69 20.05 -18.56
C VAL A 79 19.14 20.25 -18.12
N THR A 80 19.42 21.35 -17.43
CA THR A 80 20.78 21.76 -17.03
C THR A 80 21.04 21.49 -15.56
N PHE A 81 22.05 20.69 -15.24
CA PHE A 81 22.52 20.44 -13.87
C PHE A 81 23.94 19.86 -13.88
N GLY A 82 24.69 20.02 -12.79
CA GLY A 82 26.05 19.49 -12.69
C GLY A 82 27.01 19.98 -13.80
N GLY A 83 26.76 21.16 -14.38
CA GLY A 83 27.56 21.70 -15.49
C GLY A 83 27.29 21.10 -16.88
N ARG A 84 26.29 20.22 -17.02
CA ARG A 84 25.90 19.60 -18.29
C ARG A 84 24.45 19.91 -18.68
N VAL A 85 24.11 19.66 -19.94
CA VAL A 85 22.74 19.75 -20.47
C VAL A 85 22.31 18.37 -20.98
N VAL A 86 21.22 17.85 -20.44
CA VAL A 86 20.70 16.51 -20.74
C VAL A 86 19.37 16.64 -21.49
N PRO A 87 19.12 15.88 -22.56
CA PRO A 87 17.86 15.92 -23.29
C PRO A 87 16.71 15.32 -22.45
N ALA A 88 15.56 15.96 -22.51
CA ALA A 88 14.37 15.57 -21.74
C ALA A 88 13.07 15.84 -22.52
N ARG A 89 11.98 15.23 -22.07
CA ARG A 89 10.63 15.42 -22.63
C ARG A 89 9.59 15.52 -21.51
N LEU A 90 8.53 16.30 -21.74
CA LEU A 90 7.34 16.32 -20.88
C LEU A 90 6.61 14.98 -20.97
N ALA A 91 6.36 14.34 -19.82
CA ALA A 91 5.66 13.07 -19.72
C ALA A 91 4.26 13.23 -19.11
N TYR A 92 4.12 13.98 -18.01
CA TYR A 92 2.83 14.23 -17.36
C TYR A 92 2.58 15.71 -17.12
N ASP A 93 1.33 16.14 -17.31
CA ASP A 93 0.87 17.51 -17.13
C ASP A 93 -0.38 17.55 -16.25
N LEU A 94 -0.21 17.81 -14.95
CA LEU A 94 -1.29 17.82 -13.95
C LEU A 94 -2.15 19.08 -14.01
N SER A 95 -1.78 20.03 -14.87
CA SER A 95 -2.60 21.23 -15.12
C SER A 95 -3.75 20.95 -16.09
N ARG A 96 -3.70 19.82 -16.82
CA ARG A 96 -4.73 19.40 -17.76
C ARG A 96 -5.92 18.76 -17.02
N PRO A 97 -7.17 19.06 -17.40
CA PRO A 97 -8.31 18.36 -16.86
C PRO A 97 -8.32 16.90 -17.34
N GLY A 98 -8.72 15.98 -16.46
CA GLY A 98 -9.16 14.65 -16.89
C GLY A 98 -10.38 14.77 -17.84
N PRO A 99 -10.60 13.80 -18.74
CA PRO A 99 -11.65 13.87 -19.76
C PRO A 99 -13.06 14.03 -19.18
N ASP A 100 -13.32 13.51 -17.97
CA ASP A 100 -14.60 13.59 -17.27
C ASP A 100 -14.68 14.72 -16.23
N ALA A 101 -13.62 15.52 -16.09
CA ALA A 101 -13.52 16.54 -15.04
C ALA A 101 -14.29 17.82 -15.42
N GLY A 102 -15.30 18.17 -14.62
CA GLY A 102 -16.03 19.44 -14.77
C GLY A 102 -15.14 20.68 -14.55
N PRO A 103 -15.60 21.88 -14.97
CA PRO A 103 -14.81 23.12 -14.95
C PRO A 103 -14.34 23.58 -13.55
N ALA A 104 -14.88 23.00 -12.47
CA ALA A 104 -14.54 23.30 -11.08
C ALA A 104 -13.46 22.38 -10.47
N ALA A 105 -12.93 21.40 -11.21
CA ALA A 105 -11.88 20.52 -10.71
C ALA A 105 -10.60 21.32 -10.37
N ALA A 106 -10.10 21.18 -9.14
CA ALA A 106 -8.90 21.87 -8.68
C ALA A 106 -7.67 21.38 -9.48
N ARG A 107 -6.96 22.30 -10.13
CA ARG A 107 -5.80 22.00 -10.98
C ARG A 107 -4.50 22.24 -10.23
N ALA A 108 -3.60 21.27 -10.25
CA ALA A 108 -2.24 21.45 -9.74
C ALA A 108 -1.34 21.95 -10.87
N ASP A 109 -0.65 23.07 -10.65
CA ASP A 109 0.33 23.60 -11.61
C ASP A 109 1.66 22.84 -11.49
N LEU A 110 1.63 21.56 -11.84
CA LEU A 110 2.75 20.62 -11.78
C LEU A 110 2.89 19.86 -13.10
N ALA A 111 4.13 19.56 -13.45
CA ALA A 111 4.49 18.74 -14.60
C ALA A 111 5.66 17.81 -14.25
N LEU A 112 5.65 16.61 -14.84
CA LEU A 112 6.76 15.65 -14.76
C LEU A 112 7.47 15.56 -16.09
N VAL A 113 8.78 15.71 -16.03
CA VAL A 113 9.70 15.68 -17.15
C VAL A 113 10.59 14.46 -17.02
N ARG A 114 10.71 13.69 -18.10
CA ARG A 114 11.56 12.48 -18.18
C ARG A 114 12.86 12.82 -18.90
N LEU A 115 13.99 12.49 -18.29
CA LEU A 115 15.29 12.50 -18.96
C LEU A 115 15.33 11.35 -19.99
N LEU A 116 15.86 11.63 -21.18
CA LEU A 116 15.86 10.65 -22.28
C LEU A 116 17.04 9.68 -22.21
N ASP A 117 18.09 10.03 -21.49
CA ASP A 117 19.22 9.14 -21.21
C ASP A 117 19.04 8.48 -19.83
N PRO A 118 18.77 7.16 -19.78
CA PRO A 118 18.56 6.44 -18.52
C PRO A 118 19.84 6.26 -17.71
N GLU A 119 21.02 6.35 -18.34
CA GLU A 119 22.33 6.19 -17.68
C GLU A 119 22.82 7.49 -17.03
N THR A 120 22.05 8.58 -17.15
CA THR A 120 22.39 9.85 -16.54
C THR A 120 22.36 9.75 -15.01
N GLU A 121 23.52 9.62 -14.38
CA GLU A 121 23.65 9.65 -12.91
C GLU A 121 23.25 10.99 -12.33
N HIS A 122 22.36 11.03 -11.35
CA HIS A 122 21.96 12.29 -10.71
C HIS A 122 21.50 12.09 -9.27
N PRO A 123 21.61 13.11 -8.40
CA PRO A 123 21.01 13.05 -7.08
C PRO A 123 19.48 13.18 -7.18
N CYS A 124 18.74 12.65 -6.20
CA CYS A 124 17.32 12.93 -6.02
C CYS A 124 17.09 13.69 -4.72
N ALA A 125 16.19 14.67 -4.75
CA ALA A 125 15.71 15.35 -3.56
C ALA A 125 14.76 14.44 -2.79
N TRP A 126 14.69 14.58 -1.45
CA TRP A 126 13.70 13.88 -0.64
C TRP A 126 12.36 14.63 -0.64
N LEU A 127 11.28 13.96 -1.04
CA LEU A 127 9.93 14.52 -1.04
C LEU A 127 9.22 14.16 0.25
N SER A 128 8.57 15.12 0.89
CA SER A 128 7.81 14.86 2.12
C SER A 128 6.66 13.87 1.89
N ASP A 129 6.54 12.87 2.76
CA ASP A 129 5.33 12.06 2.92
C ASP A 129 4.33 12.71 3.90
N GLN A 130 4.73 13.78 4.59
CA GLN A 130 3.93 14.45 5.61
C GLN A 130 3.06 15.58 5.04
N PRO A 131 1.93 15.91 5.69
CA PRO A 131 1.14 17.08 5.33
C PRO A 131 1.92 18.40 5.53
N ALA A 132 1.80 19.32 4.58
CA ALA A 132 2.42 20.65 4.64
C ALA A 132 1.87 21.57 5.76
N THR A 133 0.91 21.11 6.56
CA THR A 133 0.39 21.84 7.72
C THR A 133 1.37 21.90 8.89
N LEU A 134 2.39 21.03 8.91
CA LEU A 134 3.40 20.94 9.98
C LEU A 134 4.67 21.78 9.72
N LEU A 135 4.61 22.77 8.81
CA LEU A 135 5.77 23.61 8.47
C LEU A 135 6.06 24.64 9.57
N GLU A 136 7.32 24.84 9.94
CA GLU A 136 7.73 25.95 10.83
C GLU A 136 8.69 26.88 10.09
N ASP A 137 9.90 26.40 9.81
CA ASP A 137 10.92 27.12 9.03
C ASP A 137 11.06 26.58 7.60
N ALA A 138 11.01 27.46 6.61
CA ALA A 138 11.17 27.06 5.21
C ALA A 138 12.13 27.95 4.41
N TYR A 139 12.75 27.35 3.40
CA TYR A 139 13.65 28.01 2.46
C TYR A 139 13.21 27.77 1.03
N ILE A 140 13.33 28.78 0.15
CA ILE A 140 13.08 28.64 -1.29
C ILE A 140 14.33 28.91 -2.11
N PHE A 141 14.41 28.24 -3.25
CA PHE A 141 15.43 28.51 -4.26
C PHE A 141 15.26 29.90 -4.90
N ARG A 142 16.35 30.66 -5.06
CA ARG A 142 16.38 32.02 -5.61
C ARG A 142 16.46 32.07 -7.14
N GLY A 143 16.44 30.94 -7.85
CA GLY A 143 16.58 30.92 -9.31
C GLY A 143 18.04 30.84 -9.76
N HIS A 144 18.24 30.61 -11.06
CA HIS A 144 19.55 30.34 -11.67
C HIS A 144 20.32 31.60 -12.11
N ASP A 145 19.83 32.80 -11.82
CA ASP A 145 20.48 34.05 -12.25
C ASP A 145 21.73 34.36 -11.40
N ARG A 146 22.87 34.53 -12.08
CA ARG A 146 24.10 35.11 -11.49
C ARG A 146 23.93 36.63 -11.35
N PRO A 147 24.58 37.29 -10.36
CA PRO A 147 24.45 38.73 -10.14
C PRO A 147 24.86 39.51 -11.40
N ASP A 148 23.99 40.45 -11.79
CA ASP A 148 24.09 41.28 -12.99
C ASP A 148 25.49 41.89 -13.18
N ALA A 149 26.06 41.66 -14.37
CA ALA A 149 26.98 42.61 -14.96
C ALA A 149 26.18 43.87 -15.32
N GLY A 150 26.68 45.03 -14.91
CA GLY A 150 25.92 46.28 -14.82
C GLY A 150 25.17 46.68 -16.08
N THR A 151 23.94 47.16 -15.88
CA THR A 151 23.13 47.84 -16.88
C THR A 151 23.50 49.33 -16.87
N GLU A 152 24.41 49.72 -17.76
CA GLU A 152 24.42 51.08 -18.31
C GLU A 152 23.37 51.15 -19.44
N GLY A 153 22.52 52.20 -19.39
CA GLY A 153 21.86 52.86 -20.52
C GLY A 153 20.92 52.05 -21.44
N ASP A 154 19.62 52.36 -21.42
CA ASP A 154 19.02 53.14 -22.53
C ASP A 154 17.52 53.36 -22.30
N GLY A 155 17.17 54.62 -22.08
CA GLY A 155 15.79 55.11 -22.15
C GLY A 155 15.43 55.35 -23.61
N ALA A 156 14.61 54.48 -24.19
CA ALA A 156 13.96 54.72 -25.46
C ALA A 156 12.47 55.01 -25.22
N ALA A 157 12.11 56.28 -25.41
CA ALA A 157 10.76 56.76 -25.44
C ALA A 157 9.97 56.15 -26.62
N SER A 158 8.70 55.85 -26.38
CA SER A 158 7.67 55.59 -27.38
C SER A 158 6.38 56.02 -26.69
N GLY A 159 5.74 57.14 -27.00
CA GLY A 159 5.32 57.57 -28.33
C GLY A 159 3.80 57.42 -28.36
N ASP A 160 3.11 58.32 -27.64
CA ASP A 160 1.65 58.41 -27.67
C ASP A 160 1.20 58.84 -29.07
N GLY A 161 0.45 57.95 -29.71
CA GLY A 161 -0.10 58.10 -31.04
C GLY A 161 -1.54 57.58 -31.09
N ASP A 162 -2.44 58.54 -30.94
CA ASP A 162 -3.62 58.74 -31.79
C ASP A 162 -5.00 58.13 -31.44
N ALA A 163 -5.96 59.07 -31.46
CA ALA A 163 -7.33 59.07 -31.96
C ALA A 163 -8.31 57.90 -31.70
N SER A 164 -9.26 58.21 -30.81
CA SER A 164 -10.69 58.45 -31.10
C SER A 164 -11.29 58.06 -32.46
N ARG A 165 -12.42 57.33 -32.39
CA ARG A 165 -13.56 57.09 -33.34
C ARG A 165 -13.75 55.57 -33.49
N ASP A 166 -14.91 54.93 -33.32
CA ASP A 166 -16.33 55.25 -33.35
C ASP A 166 -17.03 54.34 -32.29
N GLY A 167 -18.21 54.57 -31.72
CA GLY A 167 -19.42 55.17 -32.26
C GLY A 167 -20.51 54.09 -32.42
N GLY A 168 -21.36 53.94 -31.39
CA GLY A 168 -22.74 53.39 -31.45
C GLY A 168 -22.88 51.86 -31.60
N ALA A 169 -23.95 51.20 -31.18
CA ALA A 169 -25.17 51.55 -30.44
C ALA A 169 -25.96 50.25 -30.22
N SER A 170 -26.79 50.21 -29.16
CA SER A 170 -28.00 49.38 -29.03
C SER A 170 -27.80 47.87 -28.85
N GLY A 171 -28.44 47.16 -27.93
CA GLY A 171 -29.56 47.47 -27.06
C GLY A 171 -29.96 46.19 -26.28
N ASP A 172 -30.88 46.38 -25.32
CA ASP A 172 -31.70 45.39 -24.63
C ASP A 172 -30.97 44.30 -23.81
N GLY A 173 -31.17 44.14 -22.50
CA GLY A 173 -32.36 44.39 -21.71
C GLY A 173 -32.88 43.05 -21.21
N CYS A 174 -32.56 42.66 -19.97
CA CYS A 174 -33.54 42.01 -19.08
C CYS A 174 -33.00 41.90 -17.65
N ALA A 175 -33.85 42.36 -16.73
CA ALA A 175 -33.63 42.41 -15.30
C ALA A 175 -34.11 41.13 -14.60
N SER A 176 -33.53 40.83 -13.43
CA SER A 176 -34.15 40.29 -12.19
C SER A 176 -33.12 39.44 -11.41
N GLY A 177 -33.02 39.39 -10.09
CA GLY A 177 -33.62 40.16 -8.98
C GLY A 177 -32.69 40.01 -7.76
N ARG A 178 -32.44 41.09 -7.02
CA ARG A 178 -32.87 41.32 -5.61
C ARG A 178 -32.73 40.16 -4.61
N ALA A 179 -31.83 40.35 -3.64
CA ALA A 179 -32.08 40.41 -2.18
C ALA A 179 -30.73 40.76 -1.49
N ALA A 180 -30.54 41.91 -0.82
CA ALA A 180 -30.99 42.26 0.54
C ALA A 180 -30.57 41.21 1.59
N ALA A 181 -29.96 41.47 2.75
CA ALA A 181 -29.54 42.66 3.48
C ALA A 181 -28.50 42.18 4.53
N GLY A 182 -27.61 43.03 5.03
CA GLY A 182 -27.74 43.40 6.44
C GLY A 182 -26.45 43.99 6.99
N ARG A 183 -26.44 45.31 7.21
CA ARG A 183 -25.52 46.01 8.12
C ARG A 183 -26.22 46.25 9.45
N ARG A 184 -25.53 45.97 10.56
CA ARG A 184 -25.56 46.66 11.85
C ARG A 184 -24.12 46.53 12.38
N GLY A 185 -23.37 47.54 12.79
CA GLY A 185 -23.72 48.85 13.30
C GLY A 185 -23.57 48.80 14.81
N GLU A 186 -22.42 49.24 15.34
CA GLU A 186 -22.34 49.80 16.70
C GLU A 186 -21.05 50.62 16.90
N ARG A 187 -21.26 51.85 17.38
CA ARG A 187 -20.31 52.87 17.80
C ARG A 187 -20.59 53.12 19.30
N ALA A 188 -19.54 53.22 20.12
CA ALA A 188 -19.49 54.00 21.37
C ALA A 188 -17.98 54.17 21.71
N VAL A 189 -17.35 55.36 21.73
CA VAL A 189 -17.47 56.59 22.56
C VAL A 189 -16.67 56.54 23.89
N ARG A 190 -15.61 57.38 23.93
CA ARG A 190 -14.91 58.13 25.03
C ARG A 190 -14.11 57.35 26.10
N ASP A 191 -12.78 57.52 26.27
CA ASP A 191 -11.91 58.66 26.76
C ASP A 191 -11.89 58.78 28.31
N PRO A 192 -10.91 59.39 29.05
CA PRO A 192 -9.45 59.68 28.87
C PRO A 192 -8.58 59.17 30.05
N GLY A 193 -7.25 59.35 30.01
CA GLY A 193 -6.38 59.14 31.19
C GLY A 193 -4.92 59.57 31.02
N ASP A 194 -4.54 60.63 31.73
CA ASP A 194 -3.35 61.49 31.63
C ASP A 194 -2.10 60.96 32.39
N VAL A 195 -0.99 61.72 32.32
CA VAL A 195 0.14 61.87 33.29
C VAL A 195 1.57 61.47 32.86
N ARG A 196 2.32 62.50 32.42
CA ARG A 196 3.66 63.03 32.84
C ARG A 196 4.92 62.12 32.97
N GLY A 197 6.04 62.64 32.42
CA GLY A 197 7.44 62.14 32.50
C GLY A 197 8.12 62.20 33.87
N PRO A 198 9.47 62.05 34.01
CA PRO A 198 10.54 62.93 33.43
C PRO A 198 11.75 62.16 32.82
N ARG A 199 12.49 62.69 31.83
CA ARG A 199 13.75 63.49 31.87
C ARG A 199 14.85 63.03 32.85
N ASP A 200 15.98 62.59 32.27
CA ASP A 200 17.40 62.84 32.60
C ASP A 200 18.23 62.16 31.48
N GLY A 201 19.37 62.60 30.92
CA GLY A 201 20.30 63.66 31.22
C GLY A 201 21.74 63.14 30.97
N ARG A 202 22.48 63.78 30.04
CA ARG A 202 23.98 63.79 29.92
C ARG A 202 24.66 62.49 29.39
N THR A 203 25.75 62.47 28.63
CA THR A 203 26.76 63.46 28.17
C THR A 203 27.63 62.85 27.05
N VAL A 204 28.19 63.70 26.20
CA VAL A 204 29.24 63.46 25.17
C VAL A 204 30.64 63.65 25.81
N PRO A 205 31.73 63.09 25.25
CA PRO A 205 32.80 63.92 24.62
C PRO A 205 33.35 63.26 23.34
N GLU A 206 33.47 63.95 22.20
CA GLU A 206 34.52 64.88 21.73
C GLU A 206 35.72 64.23 20.99
N ARG A 207 36.05 64.88 19.86
CA ARG A 207 37.08 64.55 18.86
C ARG A 207 38.38 65.30 19.19
N GLY A 208 39.51 64.79 18.69
CA GLY A 208 40.79 65.51 18.60
C GLY A 208 41.44 65.29 17.22
N ASP A 209 41.91 66.38 16.62
CA ASP A 209 42.52 66.50 15.29
C ASP A 209 44.06 66.69 15.34
N GLY A 210 44.75 66.20 14.29
CA GLY A 210 45.98 66.76 13.69
C GLY A 210 47.35 66.12 14.03
N PRO A 211 48.46 66.45 13.32
CA PRO A 211 48.65 66.64 11.85
C PRO A 211 50.02 66.12 11.29
N GLY A 212 50.27 66.20 9.96
CA GLY A 212 51.62 66.43 9.37
C GLY A 212 52.21 65.41 8.36
N GLY A 213 52.54 65.87 7.12
CA GLY A 213 53.19 65.11 6.01
C GLY A 213 54.73 64.94 6.11
N PRO A 214 55.48 64.45 5.08
CA PRO A 214 55.59 65.10 3.74
C PRO A 214 55.72 64.14 2.50
N ARG A 215 55.67 64.72 1.29
CA ARG A 215 55.93 64.13 -0.05
C ARG A 215 57.40 64.35 -0.48
N VAL A 216 57.99 63.50 -1.36
CA VAL A 216 58.49 63.74 -2.77
C VAL A 216 58.99 62.37 -3.41
N PRO A 217 59.49 62.25 -4.67
CA PRO A 217 58.82 61.89 -5.95
C PRO A 217 59.24 60.55 -6.62
N GLY A 218 58.46 60.11 -7.63
CA GLY A 218 59.01 59.65 -8.92
C GLY A 218 58.80 58.19 -9.37
N GLU A 219 58.30 58.08 -10.61
CA GLU A 219 58.52 57.01 -11.62
C GLU A 219 57.52 55.85 -11.76
N GLY A 220 57.16 55.60 -13.04
CA GLY A 220 56.73 54.29 -13.55
C GLY A 220 55.25 54.15 -13.93
N ARG A 221 54.92 54.45 -15.20
CA ARG A 221 53.64 54.08 -15.82
C ARG A 221 53.48 52.56 -15.88
N GLY A 222 52.40 52.04 -15.30
CA GLY A 222 51.84 50.72 -15.56
C GLY A 222 50.36 50.75 -15.17
N ALA A 223 49.45 50.57 -16.14
CA ALA A 223 48.01 50.59 -15.88
C ALA A 223 47.64 49.40 -14.97
N PRO A 224 47.06 49.62 -13.77
CA PRO A 224 46.61 48.51 -12.94
C PRO A 224 45.21 48.08 -13.42
N THR A 225 45.11 46.85 -13.90
CA THR A 225 43.86 46.10 -13.84
C THR A 225 43.39 46.11 -12.39
N GLY A 226 42.32 46.85 -12.11
CA GLY A 226 41.75 46.95 -10.77
C GLY A 226 41.44 45.55 -10.21
N PRO A 227 41.63 45.32 -8.90
CA PRO A 227 41.28 44.04 -8.29
C PRO A 227 39.79 43.79 -8.52
N ARG A 228 39.49 42.72 -9.26
CA ARG A 228 38.13 42.20 -9.38
C ARG A 228 37.68 41.87 -7.97
N ALA A 229 36.75 42.66 -7.43
CA ALA A 229 36.21 42.44 -6.09
C ALA A 229 35.76 40.97 -6.01
N PRO A 230 36.10 40.23 -4.94
CA PRO A 230 35.58 38.88 -4.77
C PRO A 230 34.06 38.98 -4.78
N THR A 231 33.43 38.42 -5.82
CA THR A 231 31.98 38.25 -5.87
C THR A 231 31.63 37.34 -4.72
N THR A 232 31.12 37.90 -3.62
CA THR A 232 30.55 37.14 -2.53
C THR A 232 29.54 36.17 -3.14
N PRO A 233 29.66 34.85 -2.92
CA PRO A 233 28.71 33.89 -3.47
C PRO A 233 27.31 34.31 -3.06
N VAL A 234 26.48 34.69 -4.02
CA VAL A 234 25.07 34.95 -3.76
C VAL A 234 24.46 33.62 -3.42
N ASP A 235 23.94 33.55 -2.20
CA ASP A 235 23.31 32.37 -1.64
C ASP A 235 22.11 31.91 -2.51
N PRO A 236 22.07 30.64 -2.96
CA PRO A 236 21.01 30.14 -3.83
C PRO A 236 19.66 29.95 -3.12
N PHE A 237 19.58 30.07 -1.79
CA PHE A 237 18.33 29.92 -1.03
C PHE A 237 18.00 31.18 -0.22
N ILE A 238 16.71 31.50 -0.04
CA ILE A 238 16.23 32.49 0.95
C ILE A 238 15.36 31.81 1.98
N ALA A 239 15.48 32.22 3.24
CA ALA A 239 14.50 31.90 4.27
C ALA A 239 13.15 32.57 3.96
N VAL A 240 12.06 31.89 4.29
CA VAL A 240 10.70 32.30 3.97
C VAL A 240 9.83 32.14 5.21
N ARG A 241 8.98 33.14 5.45
CA ARG A 241 7.86 33.04 6.40
C ARG A 241 6.57 32.84 5.61
N PHE A 242 5.65 32.06 6.15
CA PHE A 242 4.36 31.82 5.50
C PHE A 242 3.32 32.82 5.96
N GLY A 243 2.56 33.38 5.01
CA GLY A 243 1.40 34.22 5.27
C GLY A 243 0.11 33.41 5.46
N ALA A 244 -0.04 32.34 4.68
CA ALA A 244 -1.15 31.37 4.80
C ALA A 244 -0.72 30.00 4.26
N ARG A 245 -1.32 28.93 4.79
CA ARG A 245 -1.02 27.55 4.43
C ARG A 245 -2.31 26.76 4.39
N ASP A 246 -2.59 26.14 3.27
CA ASP A 246 -3.66 25.16 3.19
C ASP A 246 -3.21 23.93 2.40
N ALA A 247 -4.18 23.05 2.17
CA ALA A 247 -3.96 21.88 1.36
C ALA A 247 -3.49 22.24 -0.07
N ARG A 248 -4.09 23.24 -0.71
CA ARG A 248 -3.99 23.44 -2.16
C ARG A 248 -2.91 24.45 -2.55
N GLY A 249 -2.35 25.18 -1.58
CA GLY A 249 -1.35 26.19 -1.82
C GLY A 249 -0.61 26.63 -0.55
N LEU A 250 0.64 27.04 -0.76
CA LEU A 250 1.49 27.63 0.26
C LEU A 250 1.75 29.07 -0.13
N GLN A 251 1.31 30.01 0.71
CA GLN A 251 1.45 31.45 0.45
C GLN A 251 2.57 32.02 1.31
N PHE A 252 3.55 32.65 0.66
CA PHE A 252 4.66 33.31 1.35
C PHE A 252 4.22 34.64 1.96
N GLY A 253 4.98 35.14 2.93
CA GLY A 253 4.83 36.50 3.44
C GLY A 253 5.07 37.55 2.36
N SER A 254 4.50 38.74 2.52
CA SER A 254 4.65 39.85 1.56
C SER A 254 6.08 40.40 1.48
N ASP A 255 6.95 40.03 2.42
CA ASP A 255 8.38 40.36 2.48
C ASP A 255 9.25 39.48 1.57
N VAL A 256 8.71 38.37 1.06
CA VAL A 256 9.46 37.38 0.27
C VAL A 256 9.36 37.69 -1.22
N ARG A 257 10.48 38.11 -1.83
CA ARG A 257 10.56 38.38 -3.27
C ARG A 257 11.03 37.15 -4.05
N VAL A 258 10.12 36.53 -4.79
CA VAL A 258 10.46 35.49 -5.78
C VAL A 258 11.06 36.16 -7.03
N THR A 259 12.24 35.69 -7.43
CA THR A 259 13.04 36.13 -8.59
C THR A 259 12.70 35.33 -9.85
N PRO A 260 12.91 35.90 -11.06
CA PRO A 260 12.84 35.13 -12.31
C PRO A 260 13.72 33.88 -12.25
N GLY A 261 13.25 32.79 -12.87
CA GLY A 261 13.95 31.50 -12.86
C GLY A 261 13.74 30.64 -11.60
N ALA A 262 13.15 31.17 -10.52
CA ALA A 262 12.84 30.39 -9.31
C ALA A 262 11.61 29.46 -9.45
N SER A 263 10.67 29.77 -10.37
CA SER A 263 9.49 28.94 -10.63
C SER A 263 9.89 27.51 -10.98
N GLY A 264 9.26 26.53 -10.33
CA GLY A 264 9.58 25.11 -10.45
C GLY A 264 10.73 24.63 -9.54
N GLY A 265 11.38 25.52 -8.79
CA GLY A 265 12.41 25.17 -7.80
C GLY A 265 11.81 24.65 -6.47
N PRO A 266 12.62 24.04 -5.60
CA PRO A 266 12.14 23.44 -4.35
C PRO A 266 11.83 24.48 -3.27
N LEU A 267 10.79 24.20 -2.49
CA LEU A 267 10.52 24.76 -1.17
C LEU A 267 10.91 23.68 -0.13
N LEU A 268 11.88 24.01 0.73
CA LEU A 268 12.45 23.10 1.72
C LEU A 268 11.91 23.40 3.12
N ASP A 269 11.55 22.36 3.85
CA ASP A 269 11.45 22.38 5.30
C ASP A 269 12.82 22.00 5.87
N CYS A 270 13.50 22.93 6.52
CA CYS A 270 14.84 22.68 7.06
C CYS A 270 14.82 21.98 8.41
N ASP A 271 13.70 22.00 9.12
CA ASP A 271 13.55 21.22 10.34
C ASP A 271 13.45 19.75 10.03
N ARG A 272 12.74 19.35 8.97
CA ARG A 272 12.68 17.94 8.54
C ARG A 272 13.73 17.55 7.52
N GLY A 273 14.29 18.53 6.81
CA GLY A 273 15.21 18.31 5.70
C GLY A 273 14.52 17.75 4.46
N GLU A 274 13.38 18.31 4.07
CA GLU A 274 12.50 17.73 3.03
C GLU A 274 12.02 18.79 2.03
N VAL A 275 11.78 18.37 0.80
CA VAL A 275 11.01 19.18 -0.17
C VAL A 275 9.53 19.02 0.14
N VAL A 276 8.87 20.13 0.44
CA VAL A 276 7.46 20.19 0.87
C VAL A 276 6.57 20.88 -0.17
N GLY A 277 7.18 21.61 -1.11
CA GLY A 277 6.48 22.24 -2.22
C GLY A 277 7.39 22.63 -3.36
N ILE A 278 6.77 23.12 -4.43
CA ILE A 278 7.40 23.62 -5.65
C ILE A 278 7.00 25.07 -5.84
N VAL A 279 7.97 25.96 -6.00
CA VAL A 279 7.75 27.42 -6.07
C VAL A 279 6.97 27.76 -7.34
N LYS A 280 5.86 28.47 -7.17
CA LYS A 280 4.94 28.94 -8.21
C LYS A 280 4.93 30.47 -8.26
N GLY A 281 5.90 31.07 -8.95
CA GLY A 281 5.91 32.48 -9.40
C GLY A 281 5.31 33.54 -8.45
N ARG A 282 4.80 34.64 -9.04
CA ARG A 282 4.09 35.73 -8.33
C ARG A 282 2.60 35.70 -8.66
N HIS A 283 1.73 35.92 -7.67
CA HIS A 283 0.32 36.21 -7.92
C HIS A 283 0.18 37.63 -8.53
N GLN A 284 -0.50 37.75 -9.67
CA GLN A 284 -0.59 39.02 -10.43
C GLN A 284 -1.35 40.13 -9.70
N GLN A 285 -2.26 39.80 -8.78
CA GLN A 285 -3.12 40.79 -8.12
C GLN A 285 -2.51 41.40 -6.84
N ASP A 286 -1.69 40.64 -6.10
CA ASP A 286 -1.22 41.04 -4.75
C ASP A 286 0.31 40.98 -4.56
N HIS A 287 1.07 40.63 -5.61
CA HIS A 287 2.54 40.50 -5.58
C HIS A 287 3.11 39.46 -4.59
N VAL A 288 2.28 38.56 -4.05
CA VAL A 288 2.70 37.51 -3.10
C VAL A 288 3.24 36.27 -3.84
N GLY A 289 4.33 35.68 -3.34
CA GLY A 289 4.87 34.43 -3.86
C GLY A 289 4.06 33.21 -3.40
N LEU A 290 3.88 32.23 -4.30
CA LEU A 290 3.13 31.01 -4.04
C LEU A 290 4.03 29.77 -4.23
N ALA A 291 3.64 28.66 -3.62
CA ALA A 291 4.15 27.33 -3.93
C ALA A 291 3.01 26.30 -3.97
N VAL A 292 3.18 25.28 -4.80
CA VAL A 292 2.30 24.11 -4.87
C VAL A 292 2.87 23.04 -3.94
N PRO A 293 2.13 22.52 -2.96
CA PRO A 293 2.64 21.48 -2.07
C PRO A 293 2.88 20.17 -2.82
N VAL A 294 3.88 19.39 -2.41
CA VAL A 294 4.21 18.10 -3.06
C VAL A 294 3.08 17.09 -2.95
N THR A 295 2.21 17.22 -1.94
CA THR A 295 1.00 16.40 -1.79
C THR A 295 0.03 16.54 -2.96
N ALA A 296 0.11 17.61 -3.76
CA ALA A 296 -0.67 17.75 -4.99
C ALA A 296 -0.32 16.67 -6.04
N LEU A 297 0.84 16.02 -5.94
CA LEU A 297 1.20 14.86 -6.77
C LEU A 297 0.26 13.67 -6.59
N ARG A 298 -0.48 13.58 -5.48
CA ARG A 298 -1.49 12.53 -5.28
C ARG A 298 -2.57 12.55 -6.37
N GLY A 299 -2.80 13.71 -7.00
CA GLY A 299 -3.68 13.83 -8.16
C GLY A 299 -3.13 13.20 -9.44
N LEU A 300 -1.87 12.75 -9.48
CA LEU A 300 -1.27 12.13 -10.66
C LEU A 300 -1.93 10.79 -10.99
N GLY A 301 -2.80 10.81 -11.99
CA GLY A 301 -3.38 9.64 -12.67
C GLY A 301 -2.97 9.50 -14.15
N PRO A 302 -3.30 8.37 -14.79
CA PRO A 302 -3.01 8.08 -16.21
C PRO A 302 -3.53 9.14 -17.18
N GLU A 303 -4.62 9.82 -16.85
CA GLU A 303 -5.25 10.89 -17.63
C GLU A 303 -4.34 12.11 -17.83
N HIS A 304 -3.31 12.27 -17.00
CA HIS A 304 -2.33 13.35 -17.14
C HIS A 304 -1.19 13.04 -18.10
N LEU A 305 -1.12 11.80 -18.62
CA LEU A 305 -0.08 11.38 -19.56
C LEU A 305 -0.20 12.17 -20.87
N VAL A 306 0.92 12.74 -21.32
CA VAL A 306 0.97 13.43 -22.61
C VAL A 306 0.95 12.41 -23.74
N ALA A 307 0.11 12.65 -24.75
CA ALA A 307 0.01 11.78 -25.93
C ALA A 307 1.40 11.53 -26.56
N GLY A 308 1.74 10.25 -26.79
CA GLY A 308 3.03 9.83 -27.33
C GLY A 308 4.18 9.77 -26.33
N ALA A 309 3.96 10.10 -25.05
CA ALA A 309 4.95 9.92 -24.00
C ALA A 309 4.89 8.51 -23.38
N GLU A 310 6.04 7.99 -22.98
CA GLU A 310 6.15 6.74 -22.23
C GLU A 310 5.97 7.02 -20.73
N GLY A 311 4.88 6.48 -20.17
CA GLY A 311 4.45 6.72 -18.79
C GLY A 311 5.00 5.71 -17.76
N LEU A 312 4.58 5.92 -16.51
CA LEU A 312 4.86 5.11 -15.33
C LEU A 312 3.83 3.98 -15.09
N GLY A 313 3.03 3.63 -16.11
CA GLY A 313 2.02 2.58 -16.03
C GLY A 313 0.65 3.05 -15.48
N PRO A 314 -0.19 2.11 -14.98
CA PRO A 314 -1.59 2.37 -14.63
C PRO A 314 -1.79 3.15 -13.32
N ASP A 315 -0.82 3.11 -12.39
CA ASP A 315 -0.81 3.98 -11.21
C ASP A 315 0.49 4.80 -11.15
N PRO A 316 0.55 5.92 -11.91
CA PRO A 316 1.78 6.69 -12.06
C PRO A 316 2.25 7.37 -10.76
N TYR A 317 1.32 7.73 -9.85
CA TYR A 317 1.69 8.28 -8.55
C TYR A 317 2.41 7.25 -7.68
N HIS A 318 1.83 6.05 -7.55
CA HIS A 318 2.45 4.96 -6.80
C HIS A 318 3.82 4.60 -7.39
N ALA A 319 3.89 4.40 -8.71
CA ALA A 319 5.14 4.05 -9.38
C ALA A 319 6.25 5.11 -9.19
N LEU A 320 5.91 6.41 -9.28
CA LEU A 320 6.86 7.50 -9.06
C LEU A 320 7.40 7.50 -7.62
N MET A 321 6.52 7.38 -6.62
CA MET A 321 6.93 7.37 -5.21
C MET A 321 7.70 6.09 -4.86
N SER A 322 7.36 4.95 -5.45
CA SER A 322 8.14 3.72 -5.28
C SER A 322 9.55 3.84 -5.87
N LEU A 323 9.70 4.49 -7.03
CA LEU A 323 11.02 4.77 -7.61
C LEU A 323 11.83 5.72 -6.74
N HIS A 324 11.18 6.75 -6.19
CA HIS A 324 11.79 7.72 -5.27
C HIS A 324 12.37 7.03 -4.03
N ASP A 325 11.54 6.25 -3.32
CA ASP A 325 11.91 5.62 -2.05
C ASP A 325 13.01 4.58 -2.22
N ARG A 326 12.90 3.73 -3.25
CA ARG A 326 13.93 2.73 -3.56
C ARG A 326 15.26 3.36 -3.93
N TRP A 327 15.27 4.53 -4.59
CA TRP A 327 16.51 5.21 -4.94
C TRP A 327 17.26 5.69 -3.69
N HIS A 328 16.55 6.29 -2.72
CA HIS A 328 17.18 6.74 -1.48
C HIS A 328 17.74 5.58 -0.66
N TRP A 329 17.05 4.44 -0.66
CA TRP A 329 17.54 3.20 -0.02
C TRP A 329 18.77 2.65 -0.72
N ALA A 330 18.73 2.48 -2.04
CA ALA A 330 19.87 1.98 -2.83
C ALA A 330 21.11 2.90 -2.72
N GLY A 331 20.91 4.19 -2.49
CA GLY A 331 21.99 5.13 -2.18
C GLY A 331 22.78 4.84 -0.90
N GLN A 332 22.30 3.91 -0.05
CA GLN A 332 22.99 3.48 1.17
C GLN A 332 23.82 2.18 0.99
N ASP A 333 23.86 1.62 -0.22
CA ASP A 333 24.58 0.37 -0.48
C ASP A 333 26.09 0.50 -0.21
N LEU A 334 26.65 -0.51 0.48
CA LEU A 334 28.06 -0.56 0.82
C LEU A 334 28.91 -0.60 -0.46
N GLY A 335 29.86 0.33 -0.58
CA GLY A 335 30.74 0.46 -1.75
C GLY A 335 30.21 1.34 -2.89
N SER A 336 28.98 1.86 -2.77
CA SER A 336 28.36 2.79 -3.74
C SER A 336 28.82 4.26 -3.58
N ALA A 337 29.37 4.65 -2.42
CA ALA A 337 29.47 6.05 -2.04
C ALA A 337 30.67 6.83 -2.64
N VAL A 338 30.37 7.91 -3.38
CA VAL A 338 31.30 8.99 -3.78
C VAL A 338 31.23 10.19 -2.81
N GLY A 339 30.36 10.16 -1.79
CA GLY A 339 30.21 11.23 -0.78
C GLY A 339 28.95 11.09 0.07
N PRO A 340 28.66 12.08 0.95
CA PRO A 340 27.45 12.07 1.77
C PRO A 340 26.18 12.20 0.92
N THR A 341 25.07 11.66 1.43
CA THR A 341 23.74 11.57 0.80
C THR A 341 22.73 12.55 1.43
N TRP A 342 21.54 12.68 0.83
CA TRP A 342 20.45 13.47 1.43
C TRP A 342 20.02 12.90 2.79
N PHE A 343 20.04 11.58 2.93
CA PHE A 343 19.80 10.89 4.21
C PHE A 343 20.78 11.36 5.29
N ASP A 344 22.08 11.47 4.98
CA ASP A 344 23.08 11.93 5.95
C ASP A 344 22.79 13.35 6.44
N ALA A 345 22.32 14.23 5.53
CA ALA A 345 21.91 15.58 5.88
C ALA A 345 20.68 15.58 6.81
N GLN A 346 19.65 14.79 6.50
CA GLN A 346 18.47 14.63 7.37
C GLN A 346 18.85 14.05 8.73
N HIS A 347 19.69 13.02 8.74
CA HIS A 347 20.16 12.37 9.95
C HIS A 347 20.90 13.36 10.85
N ALA A 348 21.79 14.18 10.29
CA ALA A 348 22.49 15.23 11.04
C ALA A 348 21.55 16.29 11.66
N ILE A 349 20.47 16.67 10.98
CA ILE A 349 19.49 17.64 11.48
C ILE A 349 18.64 17.05 12.62
N MET A 350 18.31 15.75 12.51
CA MET A 350 17.46 14.99 13.43
C MET A 350 18.21 14.35 14.60
N ALA A 351 19.53 14.22 14.50
CA ALA A 351 20.37 13.63 15.54
C ALA A 351 20.16 14.36 16.88
N GLY A 352 19.98 13.58 17.95
CA GLY A 352 19.80 14.10 19.31
C GLY A 352 18.39 14.61 19.65
N ARG A 353 17.41 14.53 18.73
CA ARG A 353 16.00 14.91 19.01
C ARG A 353 15.19 13.84 19.79
N GLY A 354 15.83 12.78 20.29
CA GLY A 354 15.20 11.80 21.20
C GLY A 354 14.05 10.97 20.62
N ARG A 355 14.00 10.78 19.30
CA ARG A 355 12.97 9.99 18.62
C ARG A 355 13.26 8.49 18.67
N LEU A 356 12.22 7.68 18.89
CA LEU A 356 12.29 6.22 18.76
C LEU A 356 12.02 5.75 17.32
N TRP A 357 11.30 6.56 16.54
CA TRP A 357 11.14 6.40 15.10
C TRP A 357 11.97 7.46 14.38
N GLY A 358 13.20 7.10 13.99
CA GLY A 358 14.18 8.01 13.40
C GLY A 358 14.15 8.05 11.87
N VAL A 359 15.10 8.81 11.29
CA VAL A 359 15.30 8.90 9.84
C VAL A 359 15.64 7.52 9.25
N GLN A 360 16.38 6.69 9.99
CA GLN A 360 16.75 5.34 9.57
C GLN A 360 15.52 4.42 9.48
N GLU A 361 14.69 4.36 10.53
CA GLU A 361 13.44 3.57 10.52
C GLU A 361 12.53 4.00 9.37
N ARG A 362 12.39 5.31 9.18
CA ARG A 362 11.59 5.87 8.08
C ARG A 362 12.13 5.47 6.71
N LEU A 363 13.43 5.60 6.47
CA LEU A 363 14.05 5.22 5.20
C LEU A 363 13.75 3.75 4.86
N GLN A 364 13.96 2.85 5.83
CA GLN A 364 13.73 1.41 5.64
C GLN A 364 12.24 1.10 5.45
N ALA A 365 11.35 1.72 6.23
CA ALA A 365 9.92 1.53 6.10
C ALA A 365 9.41 1.96 4.71
N LEU A 366 9.87 3.10 4.20
CA LEU A 366 9.46 3.61 2.90
C LEU A 366 9.95 2.72 1.74
N ASP A 367 11.17 2.18 1.80
CA ASP A 367 11.64 1.19 0.82
C ASP A 367 10.77 -0.08 0.84
N LEU A 368 10.47 -0.61 2.03
CA LEU A 368 9.63 -1.80 2.16
C LEU A 368 8.21 -1.56 1.62
N LEU A 369 7.61 -0.41 1.92
CA LEU A 369 6.31 -0.01 1.38
C LEU A 369 6.35 0.16 -0.14
N ALA A 370 7.43 0.71 -0.69
CA ALA A 370 7.63 0.91 -2.13
C ALA A 370 7.77 -0.38 -2.94
N ARG A 371 8.00 -1.52 -2.29
CA ARG A 371 8.07 -2.86 -2.89
C ARG A 371 6.75 -3.60 -2.89
N LEU A 372 5.75 -3.10 -2.16
CA LEU A 372 4.41 -3.67 -2.15
C LEU A 372 3.60 -3.17 -3.36
N PRO A 373 2.58 -3.92 -3.81
CA PRO A 373 1.64 -3.42 -4.80
C PRO A 373 0.86 -2.21 -4.27
N ALA A 374 0.37 -1.39 -5.20
CA ALA A 374 -0.51 -0.27 -4.87
C ALA A 374 -1.76 -0.80 -4.14
N PRO A 375 -2.26 -0.08 -3.11
CA PRO A 375 -3.51 -0.46 -2.47
C PRO A 375 -4.66 -0.44 -3.49
N ARG A 376 -5.55 -1.43 -3.43
CA ARG A 376 -6.72 -1.55 -4.34
C ARG A 376 -7.62 -0.31 -4.34
N ASP A 377 -7.73 0.35 -3.19
CA ASP A 377 -8.57 1.53 -2.98
C ASP A 377 -7.98 2.40 -1.84
N PRO A 378 -7.90 3.73 -2.01
CA PRO A 378 -7.61 4.68 -0.92
C PRO A 378 -8.35 4.43 0.40
N LEU A 379 -9.60 3.92 0.37
CA LEU A 379 -10.37 3.62 1.59
C LEU A 379 -9.71 2.59 2.49
N VAL A 380 -8.93 1.66 1.92
CA VAL A 380 -8.18 0.66 2.70
C VAL A 380 -7.08 1.33 3.51
N VAL A 381 -6.41 2.33 2.93
CA VAL A 381 -5.36 3.10 3.60
C VAL A 381 -5.96 3.95 4.72
N GLU A 382 -7.09 4.62 4.45
CA GLU A 382 -7.82 5.41 5.46
C GLU A 382 -8.31 4.55 6.63
N ALA A 383 -8.83 3.35 6.35
CA ALA A 383 -9.25 2.41 7.39
C ALA A 383 -8.06 1.96 8.25
N ALA A 384 -6.92 1.64 7.64
CA ALA A 384 -5.71 1.26 8.36
C ALA A 384 -5.17 2.40 9.25
N VAL A 385 -5.17 3.64 8.74
CA VAL A 385 -4.79 4.81 9.55
C VAL A 385 -5.78 5.05 10.68
N GLY A 386 -7.10 4.96 10.43
CA GLY A 386 -8.14 5.14 11.44
C GLY A 386 -8.22 4.03 12.49
N GLU A 387 -7.66 2.85 12.22
CA GLU A 387 -7.49 1.79 13.22
C GLU A 387 -6.35 2.10 14.21
N VAL A 388 -5.32 2.79 13.72
CA VAL A 388 -4.12 3.16 14.50
C VAL A 388 -4.34 4.42 15.32
N LEU A 389 -4.95 5.44 14.70
CA LEU A 389 -5.29 6.71 15.35
C LEU A 389 -6.64 6.53 16.07
N GLU A 390 -6.64 6.57 17.41
CA GLU A 390 -7.85 6.33 18.21
C GLU A 390 -9.04 7.22 17.75
N ARG A 391 -10.26 6.66 17.74
CA ARG A 391 -11.48 7.28 17.18
C ARG A 391 -11.63 8.76 17.59
N GLY A 392 -11.39 9.68 16.66
CA GLY A 392 -11.63 11.11 16.84
C GLY A 392 -10.79 11.99 15.92
N GLU A 393 -9.60 11.53 15.55
CA GLU A 393 -8.71 12.23 14.62
C GLU A 393 -8.87 11.63 13.22
N ARG A 394 -9.60 12.33 12.35
CA ARG A 394 -9.61 11.97 10.94
C ARG A 394 -8.28 12.41 10.32
N PRO A 395 -7.71 11.62 9.39
CA PRO A 395 -6.66 12.13 8.51
C PRO A 395 -7.13 13.46 7.91
N GLY A 396 -6.20 14.41 7.74
CA GLY A 396 -6.51 15.72 7.17
C GLY A 396 -7.23 15.62 5.81
N ALA A 397 -7.67 16.76 5.26
CA ALA A 397 -8.59 16.92 4.12
C ALA A 397 -8.15 16.34 2.74
N TRP A 398 -7.46 15.19 2.69
CA TRP A 398 -6.76 14.65 1.54
C TRP A 398 -6.91 13.13 1.39
N SER A 399 -6.96 12.65 0.15
CA SER A 399 -6.98 11.22 -0.16
C SER A 399 -5.63 10.57 0.14
N LEU A 400 -5.63 9.47 0.90
CA LEU A 400 -4.45 8.63 1.15
C LEU A 400 -4.36 7.54 0.07
N ARG A 401 -3.60 7.79 -1.01
CA ARG A 401 -3.62 6.91 -2.20
C ARG A 401 -2.66 5.74 -2.14
N THR A 402 -1.62 5.82 -1.32
CA THR A 402 -0.55 4.82 -1.23
C THR A 402 -0.27 4.47 0.23
N TRP A 403 0.39 3.34 0.47
CA TRP A 403 0.85 3.00 1.81
C TRP A 403 1.83 4.04 2.40
N ARG A 404 2.63 4.68 1.52
CA ARG A 404 3.46 5.84 1.88
C ARG A 404 2.62 6.99 2.46
N ASP A 405 1.48 7.30 1.86
CA ASP A 405 0.60 8.38 2.34
C ASP A 405 0.02 8.08 3.73
N GLY A 406 -0.37 6.83 3.96
CA GLY A 406 -0.86 6.40 5.28
C GLY A 406 0.24 6.46 6.34
N HIS A 407 1.47 6.04 6.01
CA HIS A 407 2.64 6.21 6.88
C HIS A 407 2.85 7.69 7.25
N GLY A 408 2.87 8.58 6.25
CA GLY A 408 3.04 10.02 6.44
C GLY A 408 1.95 10.69 7.26
N ALA A 409 0.73 10.12 7.28
CA ALA A 409 -0.41 10.62 8.06
C ALA A 409 -0.28 10.37 9.58
N LEU A 410 0.63 9.49 10.01
CA LEU A 410 0.82 9.13 11.43
C LEU A 410 1.67 10.16 12.19
N TYR A 411 2.33 11.07 11.49
CA TYR A 411 3.10 12.15 12.11
C TYR A 411 2.16 13.21 12.69
N GLN A 412 1.98 13.18 14.01
CA GLN A 412 1.04 14.07 14.73
C GLN A 412 1.69 14.91 15.85
N GLY A 413 3.01 14.87 16.00
CA GLY A 413 3.70 15.57 17.09
C GLY A 413 3.46 14.96 18.48
N SER A 414 3.13 13.67 18.53
CA SER A 414 2.99 12.89 19.76
C SER A 414 4.36 12.58 20.39
N ASP A 415 4.35 12.05 21.62
CA ASP A 415 5.59 11.61 22.27
C ASP A 415 6.26 10.46 21.48
N PRO A 416 7.59 10.29 21.58
CA PRO A 416 8.34 9.31 20.79
C PRO A 416 7.84 7.86 20.89
N TYR A 417 7.25 7.46 22.02
CA TYR A 417 6.76 6.10 22.22
C TYR A 417 5.42 5.89 21.52
N THR A 418 4.49 6.86 21.65
CA THR A 418 3.21 6.82 20.93
C THR A 418 3.41 6.82 19.42
N GLU A 419 4.37 7.61 18.92
CA GLU A 419 4.76 7.65 17.52
C GLU A 419 5.26 6.27 17.04
N LEU A 420 6.25 5.67 17.73
CA LEU A 420 6.74 4.32 17.41
C LEU A 420 5.60 3.29 17.39
N ARG A 421 4.72 3.32 18.40
CA ARG A 421 3.59 2.39 18.49
C ARG A 421 2.66 2.52 17.29
N ALA A 422 2.37 3.75 16.86
CA ALA A 422 1.53 4.00 15.69
C ALA A 422 2.15 3.44 14.41
N PHE A 423 3.44 3.69 14.17
CA PHE A 423 4.15 3.17 12.99
C PHE A 423 4.20 1.64 12.97
N VAL A 424 4.56 1.00 14.08
CA VAL A 424 4.59 -0.47 14.19
C VAL A 424 3.21 -1.06 13.93
N HIS A 425 2.14 -0.47 14.49
CA HIS A 425 0.78 -0.95 14.28
C HIS A 425 0.33 -0.79 12.82
N TYR A 426 0.56 0.37 12.22
CA TYR A 426 0.21 0.64 10.82
C TYR A 426 0.93 -0.31 9.85
N LEU A 427 2.25 -0.42 9.96
CA LEU A 427 3.03 -1.29 9.08
C LEU A 427 2.65 -2.76 9.26
N ARG A 428 2.23 -3.16 10.48
CA ARG A 428 1.70 -4.51 10.71
C ARG A 428 0.41 -4.76 9.93
N ILE A 429 -0.52 -3.80 9.94
CA ILE A 429 -1.77 -3.85 9.18
C ILE A 429 -1.46 -3.94 7.68
N VAL A 430 -0.57 -3.10 7.16
CA VAL A 430 -0.20 -3.10 5.73
C VAL A 430 0.41 -4.44 5.30
N ALA A 431 1.36 -4.97 6.07
CA ALA A 431 1.94 -6.28 5.81
C ALA A 431 0.87 -7.38 5.77
N GLN A 432 -0.11 -7.32 6.69
CA GLN A 432 -1.18 -8.29 6.74
C GLN A 432 -2.14 -8.20 5.56
N LEU A 433 -2.63 -7.00 5.26
CA LEU A 433 -3.57 -6.78 4.16
C LEU A 433 -2.95 -7.23 2.83
N THR A 434 -1.68 -6.91 2.63
CA THR A 434 -0.95 -7.28 1.42
C THR A 434 -0.73 -8.79 1.32
N ALA A 435 -0.32 -9.44 2.41
CA ALA A 435 -0.16 -10.90 2.44
C ALA A 435 -1.49 -11.64 2.21
N ASP A 436 -2.58 -11.12 2.77
CA ASP A 436 -3.92 -11.71 2.64
C ASP A 436 -4.48 -11.60 1.23
N GLU A 437 -4.16 -10.51 0.55
CA GLU A 437 -4.61 -10.24 -0.81
C GLU A 437 -4.13 -11.30 -1.82
N VAL A 438 -2.87 -11.74 -1.65
CA VAL A 438 -2.21 -12.70 -2.55
C VAL A 438 -2.05 -14.08 -1.93
N ARG A 439 -2.69 -14.33 -0.78
CA ARG A 439 -2.50 -15.56 0.00
C ARG A 439 -2.78 -16.83 -0.82
N ASP A 440 -3.88 -16.81 -1.57
CA ASP A 440 -4.39 -17.96 -2.34
C ASP A 440 -4.14 -17.79 -3.85
N VAL A 441 -3.42 -16.76 -4.25
CA VAL A 441 -3.11 -16.48 -5.65
C VAL A 441 -1.85 -17.26 -6.04
N PRO A 442 -1.94 -18.19 -7.01
CA PRO A 442 -0.77 -18.92 -7.50
C PRO A 442 0.11 -18.02 -8.39
N GLY A 443 1.36 -18.43 -8.58
CA GLY A 443 2.30 -17.78 -9.49
C GLY A 443 3.39 -16.93 -8.81
N ASP A 444 4.45 -16.64 -9.58
CA ASP A 444 5.66 -16.00 -9.09
C ASP A 444 5.44 -14.55 -8.64
N GLU A 445 4.54 -13.82 -9.30
CA GLU A 445 4.18 -12.45 -8.91
C GLU A 445 3.57 -12.42 -7.50
N ALA A 446 2.58 -13.29 -7.25
CA ALA A 446 1.97 -13.43 -5.93
C ALA A 446 2.97 -13.93 -4.89
N ALA A 447 3.89 -14.83 -5.27
CA ALA A 447 4.98 -15.27 -4.40
C ALA A 447 5.92 -14.12 -4.02
N GLY A 448 6.30 -13.27 -4.98
CA GLY A 448 7.09 -12.07 -4.74
C GLY A 448 6.40 -11.09 -3.78
N VAL A 449 5.09 -10.86 -3.96
CA VAL A 449 4.31 -10.01 -3.04
C VAL A 449 4.28 -10.60 -1.62
N ARG A 450 4.10 -11.92 -1.48
CA ARG A 450 4.16 -12.60 -0.17
C ARG A 450 5.52 -12.44 0.49
N GLU A 451 6.60 -12.56 -0.29
CA GLU A 451 7.97 -12.35 0.21
C GLU A 451 8.18 -10.92 0.71
N GLN A 452 7.77 -9.91 -0.06
CA GLN A 452 7.90 -8.50 0.37
C GLN A 452 7.05 -8.19 1.60
N ALA A 453 5.83 -8.74 1.68
CA ALA A 453 4.97 -8.61 2.86
C ALA A 453 5.59 -9.28 4.10
N ALA A 454 6.25 -10.43 3.93
CA ALA A 454 6.99 -11.10 5.00
C ALA A 454 8.19 -10.28 5.49
N ARG A 455 8.98 -9.71 4.58
CA ARG A 455 10.09 -8.79 4.92
C ARG A 455 9.62 -7.57 5.71
N LEU A 456 8.47 -6.99 5.34
CA LEU A 456 7.86 -5.91 6.11
C LEU A 456 7.43 -6.39 7.50
N ALA A 457 6.82 -7.57 7.61
CA ALA A 457 6.42 -8.14 8.90
C ALA A 457 7.62 -8.43 9.82
N GLU A 458 8.75 -8.89 9.27
CA GLU A 458 10.01 -9.10 10.00
C GLU A 458 10.57 -7.79 10.53
N PHE A 459 10.60 -6.74 9.70
CA PHE A 459 11.01 -5.40 10.13
C PHE A 459 10.12 -4.88 11.27
N VAL A 460 8.80 -5.03 11.14
CA VAL A 460 7.82 -4.67 12.18
C VAL A 460 8.09 -5.44 13.48
N GLN A 461 8.34 -6.74 13.41
CA GLN A 461 8.66 -7.57 14.56
C GLN A 461 9.95 -7.09 15.26
N ALA A 462 10.98 -6.76 14.48
CA ALA A 462 12.24 -6.23 15.01
C ALA A 462 12.05 -4.88 15.72
N LYS A 463 11.13 -4.02 15.26
CA LYS A 463 10.83 -2.73 15.92
C LYS A 463 9.88 -2.86 17.10
N ALA A 464 8.98 -3.84 17.07
CA ALA A 464 8.05 -4.12 18.17
C ALA A 464 8.74 -4.53 19.49
N VAL A 465 10.02 -4.93 19.44
CA VAL A 465 10.80 -5.32 20.65
C VAL A 465 10.93 -4.18 21.67
N VAL A 466 10.79 -2.92 21.27
CA VAL A 466 10.87 -1.76 22.18
C VAL A 466 9.52 -1.47 22.86
N LEU A 467 8.41 -1.99 22.32
CA LEU A 467 7.07 -1.74 22.86
C LEU A 467 6.85 -2.43 24.21
N GLN A 468 5.98 -1.87 25.04
CA GLN A 468 5.54 -2.50 26.27
C GLN A 468 4.70 -3.77 25.98
N PRO A 469 4.74 -4.80 26.84
CA PRO A 469 4.00 -6.05 26.61
C PRO A 469 2.49 -5.84 26.36
N GLN A 470 1.89 -4.86 27.04
CA GLN A 470 0.47 -4.51 26.86
C GLN A 470 0.17 -3.96 25.46
N ASP A 471 1.05 -3.12 24.91
CA ASP A 471 0.88 -2.57 23.56
C ASP A 471 1.14 -3.63 22.50
N ARG A 472 2.13 -4.53 22.71
CA ARG A 472 2.32 -5.70 21.84
C ARG A 472 1.06 -6.58 21.80
N ARG A 473 0.42 -6.80 22.96
CA ARG A 473 -0.87 -7.54 23.05
C ARG A 473 -2.04 -6.78 22.42
N ARG A 474 -2.04 -5.45 22.45
CA ARG A 474 -3.12 -4.61 21.89
C ARG A 474 -3.04 -4.50 20.38
N ILE A 475 -1.84 -4.27 19.83
CA ILE A 475 -1.55 -4.45 18.39
C ILE A 475 -1.92 -5.89 18.00
N GLY A 476 -1.69 -6.81 18.94
CA GLY A 476 -2.26 -8.14 18.95
C GLY A 476 -1.59 -9.10 17.97
N PRO A 477 -1.96 -10.38 18.03
CA PRO A 477 -1.77 -11.25 16.90
C PRO A 477 -2.43 -10.61 15.72
N VAL A 478 -1.78 -10.71 14.56
CA VAL A 478 -2.39 -10.24 13.35
C VAL A 478 -3.72 -10.92 13.17
N ARG A 479 -4.80 -10.14 12.93
CA ARG A 479 -6.12 -10.71 12.63
C ARG A 479 -6.02 -11.40 11.28
N ARG A 480 -5.52 -12.63 11.28
CA ARG A 480 -5.49 -13.47 10.09
C ARG A 480 -6.95 -13.71 9.73
N ARG A 481 -7.30 -13.45 8.47
CA ARG A 481 -8.60 -13.85 7.95
C ARG A 481 -8.72 -15.38 8.04
N PRO A 482 -9.76 -15.93 8.68
CA PRO A 482 -9.97 -17.37 8.71
C PRO A 482 -10.16 -17.88 7.28
N ARG A 483 -9.47 -18.96 6.93
CA ARG A 483 -9.60 -19.67 5.64
C ARG A 483 -10.64 -20.78 5.75
N SER A 484 -10.72 -21.38 6.92
CA SER A 484 -11.54 -22.55 7.16
C SER A 484 -12.17 -22.52 8.54
N VAL A 485 -13.26 -23.26 8.67
CA VAL A 485 -13.80 -23.72 9.94
C VAL A 485 -13.67 -25.24 9.93
N LEU A 486 -12.92 -25.77 10.88
CA LEU A 486 -12.76 -27.21 11.11
C LEU A 486 -13.77 -27.65 12.16
N VAL A 487 -14.57 -28.65 11.81
CA VAL A 487 -15.34 -29.48 12.74
C VAL A 487 -14.58 -30.77 12.92
N GLU A 488 -14.27 -31.13 14.15
CA GLU A 488 -13.59 -32.39 14.46
C GLU A 488 -14.47 -33.25 15.36
N PHE A 489 -14.61 -34.53 15.02
CA PHE A 489 -15.19 -35.55 15.89
C PHE A 489 -14.09 -36.45 16.41
N GLU A 490 -13.85 -36.40 17.71
CA GLU A 490 -12.82 -37.19 18.38
C GLU A 490 -13.45 -38.46 18.96
N PRO A 491 -13.04 -39.66 18.51
CA PRO A 491 -13.52 -40.91 19.08
C PRO A 491 -12.97 -41.12 20.50
N LEU A 492 -13.84 -41.58 21.41
CA LEU A 492 -13.50 -42.00 22.77
C LEU A 492 -13.50 -43.52 22.83
N PHE A 493 -12.32 -44.10 23.05
CA PHE A 493 -12.16 -45.55 23.17
C PHE A 493 -12.45 -45.98 24.62
N TYR A 494 -13.70 -46.39 24.88
CA TYR A 494 -14.05 -47.18 26.07
C TYR A 494 -13.95 -48.68 25.74
N ASP A 495 -13.90 -49.54 26.77
CA ASP A 495 -13.66 -50.99 26.72
C ASP A 495 -14.20 -51.71 25.46
N GLU A 496 -13.44 -52.72 24.99
CA GLU A 496 -13.73 -53.54 23.80
C GLU A 496 -15.17 -54.11 23.81
N GLY A 497 -16.08 -53.47 23.07
CA GLY A 497 -17.48 -53.88 22.92
C GLY A 497 -18.53 -52.81 23.20
N GLY A 498 -18.14 -51.61 23.63
CA GLY A 498 -19.04 -50.45 23.78
C GLY A 498 -19.42 -49.79 22.44
N GLN A 499 -20.51 -49.00 22.44
CA GLN A 499 -20.83 -48.10 21.32
C GLN A 499 -19.72 -47.03 21.20
N GLU A 500 -19.30 -46.69 19.98
CA GLU A 500 -18.36 -45.58 19.76
C GLU A 500 -19.00 -44.25 20.16
N LEU A 501 -18.31 -43.51 21.04
CA LEU A 501 -18.75 -42.23 21.58
C LEU A 501 -17.74 -41.17 21.18
N PHE A 502 -18.22 -39.95 20.99
CA PHE A 502 -17.45 -38.86 20.41
C PHE A 502 -17.53 -37.61 21.28
N ASN A 503 -16.40 -36.92 21.39
CA ASN A 503 -16.38 -35.49 21.66
C ASN A 503 -16.30 -34.72 20.34
N TRP A 504 -16.61 -33.43 20.36
CA TRP A 504 -16.48 -32.60 19.17
C TRP A 504 -15.89 -31.23 19.47
N SER A 505 -15.18 -30.68 18.48
CA SER A 505 -14.63 -29.32 18.55
C SER A 505 -14.88 -28.55 17.25
N VAL A 506 -14.93 -27.22 17.36
CA VAL A 506 -14.97 -26.31 16.21
C VAL A 506 -13.81 -25.33 16.32
N SER A 507 -13.01 -25.26 15.27
CA SER A 507 -11.81 -24.41 15.20
C SER A 507 -11.84 -23.53 13.95
N GLU A 508 -11.31 -22.32 14.04
CA GLU A 508 -11.04 -21.44 12.90
C GLU A 508 -9.60 -21.64 12.43
N GLY A 509 -9.42 -21.94 11.14
CA GLY A 509 -8.14 -22.21 10.53
C GLY A 509 -7.60 -21.00 9.77
N TYR A 510 -6.31 -20.75 9.93
CA TYR A 510 -5.60 -19.65 9.26
C TYR A 510 -4.55 -20.15 8.25
N GLY A 511 -4.50 -21.46 8.03
CA GLY A 511 -3.53 -22.16 7.18
C GLY A 511 -2.22 -22.49 7.90
N GLN A 512 -1.43 -23.39 7.31
CA GLN A 512 -0.13 -23.84 7.84
C GLN A 512 -0.22 -24.44 9.24
N GLY A 513 -1.28 -25.20 9.53
CA GLY A 513 -1.51 -25.85 10.81
C GLY A 513 -1.90 -24.88 11.94
N GLN A 514 -2.24 -23.63 11.61
CA GLN A 514 -2.65 -22.64 12.60
C GLN A 514 -4.16 -22.66 12.81
N TRP A 515 -4.57 -23.13 13.98
CA TRP A 515 -5.98 -23.29 14.37
C TRP A 515 -6.27 -22.59 15.69
N LEU A 516 -7.41 -21.90 15.75
CA LEU A 516 -7.97 -21.35 16.98
C LEU A 516 -9.26 -22.10 17.34
N ARG A 517 -9.25 -22.84 18.44
CA ARG A 517 -10.46 -23.52 18.92
C ARG A 517 -11.46 -22.51 19.47
N VAL A 518 -12.65 -22.47 18.88
CA VAL A 518 -13.70 -21.46 19.18
C VAL A 518 -14.94 -22.05 19.84
N ASP A 519 -15.12 -23.36 19.77
CA ASP A 519 -16.20 -24.09 20.41
C ASP A 519 -15.73 -25.52 20.71
N VAL A 520 -16.24 -26.10 21.80
CA VAL A 520 -15.90 -27.45 22.19
C VAL A 520 -17.01 -28.05 23.03
N GLN A 521 -17.20 -29.35 22.90
CA GLN A 521 -17.95 -30.14 23.86
C GLN A 521 -17.12 -31.34 24.29
N GLU A 522 -16.59 -31.23 25.51
CA GLU A 522 -15.92 -32.30 26.24
C GLU A 522 -16.90 -32.84 27.28
N SER A 523 -17.34 -34.08 27.09
CA SER A 523 -18.13 -34.79 28.10
C SER A 523 -17.41 -36.07 28.49
N ALA A 524 -17.36 -36.36 29.79
CA ALA A 524 -16.60 -37.50 30.33
C ALA A 524 -17.09 -38.88 29.86
N GLY A 525 -18.23 -38.95 29.14
CA GLY A 525 -18.77 -40.15 28.52
C GLY A 525 -18.99 -40.03 27.01
N GLY A 526 -18.66 -38.90 26.37
CA GLY A 526 -18.98 -38.64 24.96
C GLY A 526 -20.48 -38.75 24.62
N VAL A 527 -20.77 -38.69 23.32
CA VAL A 527 -22.11 -38.99 22.77
C VAL A 527 -21.99 -39.75 21.44
N PRO A 528 -23.01 -40.52 21.01
CA PRO A 528 -23.01 -41.14 19.69
C PRO A 528 -22.81 -40.12 18.56
N PHE A 529 -22.22 -40.55 17.44
CA PHE A 529 -21.86 -39.69 16.31
C PHE A 529 -23.02 -38.80 15.82
N GLU A 530 -24.19 -39.40 15.62
CA GLU A 530 -25.41 -38.68 15.19
C GLU A 530 -25.81 -37.56 16.16
N GLN A 531 -25.70 -37.82 17.46
CA GLN A 531 -26.00 -36.83 18.48
C GLN A 531 -24.92 -35.74 18.55
N ALA A 532 -23.64 -36.10 18.38
CA ALA A 532 -22.55 -35.11 18.26
C ALA A 532 -22.79 -34.19 17.06
N ARG A 533 -23.15 -34.76 15.90
CA ARG A 533 -23.48 -34.01 14.68
C ARG A 533 -24.61 -33.03 14.92
N GLU A 534 -25.72 -33.45 15.53
CA GLU A 534 -26.84 -32.57 15.86
C GLU A 534 -26.44 -31.42 16.82
N GLN A 535 -25.53 -31.68 17.76
CA GLN A 535 -24.99 -30.65 18.65
C GLN A 535 -24.15 -29.62 17.88
N VAL A 536 -23.27 -30.09 16.99
CA VAL A 536 -22.46 -29.23 16.12
C VAL A 536 -23.34 -28.35 15.24
N LEU A 537 -24.31 -28.93 14.52
CA LEU A 537 -25.16 -28.22 13.56
C LEU A 537 -25.92 -27.04 14.18
N ARG A 538 -26.35 -27.18 15.45
CA ARG A 538 -27.00 -26.10 16.20
C ARG A 538 -26.11 -24.88 16.42
N ARG A 539 -24.78 -25.05 16.45
CA ARG A 539 -23.81 -23.96 16.69
C ARG A 539 -23.10 -23.51 15.42
N LEU A 540 -22.94 -24.40 14.45
CA LEU A 540 -22.11 -24.22 13.26
C LEU A 540 -22.52 -23.01 12.41
N GLY A 541 -23.83 -22.80 12.17
CA GLY A 541 -24.30 -21.69 11.35
C GLY A 541 -23.84 -20.31 11.85
N GLY A 542 -23.91 -20.07 13.16
CA GLY A 542 -23.43 -18.82 13.77
C GLY A 542 -21.91 -18.67 13.72
N ARG A 543 -21.16 -19.78 13.77
CA ARG A 543 -19.70 -19.79 13.63
C ARG A 543 -19.27 -19.46 12.21
N LEU A 544 -19.87 -20.10 11.22
CA LEU A 544 -19.61 -19.84 9.81
C LEU A 544 -19.92 -18.39 9.42
N LEU A 545 -21.03 -17.82 9.90
CA LEU A 545 -21.38 -16.41 9.62
C LEU A 545 -20.38 -15.42 10.23
N ARG A 546 -19.84 -15.70 11.41
CA ARG A 546 -18.78 -14.88 12.03
C ARG A 546 -17.48 -14.98 11.23
N ALA A 547 -17.04 -16.19 10.95
CA ALA A 547 -15.82 -16.43 10.18
C ALA A 547 -15.90 -15.83 8.76
N ASP A 548 -17.07 -15.90 8.09
CA ASP A 548 -17.30 -15.22 6.81
C ASP A 548 -17.16 -13.69 6.95
N GLY A 549 -17.67 -13.11 8.03
CA GLY A 549 -17.54 -11.68 8.32
C GLY A 549 -16.09 -11.26 8.59
N ASP A 550 -15.35 -12.07 9.36
CA ASP A 550 -13.95 -11.82 9.71
C ASP A 550 -13.01 -12.05 8.52
N ALA A 551 -13.35 -12.97 7.60
CA ALA A 551 -12.62 -13.19 6.36
C ALA A 551 -12.80 -12.03 5.35
N GLY A 552 -13.87 -11.26 5.50
CA GLY A 552 -14.12 -10.02 4.78
C GLY A 552 -15.38 -10.05 3.92
N PRO A 553 -15.75 -8.90 3.31
CA PRO A 553 -17.00 -8.78 2.57
C PRO A 553 -17.10 -9.79 1.42
N GLY A 554 -18.20 -10.55 1.40
CA GLY A 554 -18.47 -11.54 0.35
C GLY A 554 -17.73 -12.87 0.50
N ALA A 555 -16.82 -13.02 1.48
CA ALA A 555 -16.09 -14.25 1.71
C ALA A 555 -17.01 -15.39 2.19
N ARG A 556 -16.65 -16.62 1.83
CA ARG A 556 -17.26 -17.86 2.33
C ARG A 556 -16.15 -18.80 2.74
N VAL A 557 -15.87 -18.88 4.04
CA VAL A 557 -14.80 -19.74 4.55
C VAL A 557 -15.12 -21.21 4.29
N ARG A 558 -14.09 -21.99 3.96
CA ARG A 558 -14.23 -23.43 3.71
C ARG A 558 -14.67 -24.14 4.98
N LEU A 559 -15.55 -25.13 4.87
CA LEU A 559 -15.85 -26.06 5.97
C LEU A 559 -15.00 -27.31 5.80
N GLU A 560 -14.22 -27.63 6.83
CA GLU A 560 -13.45 -28.87 6.92
C GLU A 560 -14.08 -29.73 8.00
N VAL A 561 -14.30 -31.02 7.70
CA VAL A 561 -14.86 -31.96 8.68
C VAL A 561 -13.90 -33.11 8.83
N ALA A 562 -13.22 -33.17 9.98
CA ALA A 562 -12.37 -34.29 10.36
C ALA A 562 -13.22 -35.38 11.02
N VAL A 563 -13.24 -36.54 10.39
CA VAL A 563 -14.00 -37.71 10.86
C VAL A 563 -13.05 -38.90 11.04
N PRO A 564 -13.32 -39.78 12.01
CA PRO A 564 -12.55 -41.01 12.18
C PRO A 564 -12.91 -42.07 11.14
N GLU A 565 -12.12 -43.12 11.10
CA GLU A 565 -12.39 -44.32 10.31
C GLU A 565 -13.81 -44.85 10.58
N GLY A 566 -14.50 -45.30 9.52
CA GLY A 566 -15.89 -45.75 9.59
C GLY A 566 -16.94 -44.65 9.40
N HIS A 567 -16.53 -43.36 9.38
CA HIS A 567 -17.41 -42.23 9.11
C HIS A 567 -17.02 -41.42 7.85
N TRP A 568 -16.22 -42.01 6.96
CA TRP A 568 -15.79 -41.36 5.71
C TRP A 568 -16.92 -41.13 4.70
N ASP A 569 -18.10 -41.72 4.94
CA ASP A 569 -19.34 -41.52 4.19
C ASP A 569 -20.07 -40.21 4.57
N THR A 570 -19.60 -39.49 5.59
CA THR A 570 -20.26 -38.28 6.10
C THR A 570 -20.53 -37.25 4.99
N ALA A 571 -21.81 -37.07 4.63
CA ALA A 571 -22.28 -36.13 3.63
C ALA A 571 -22.29 -34.66 4.14
N ALA A 572 -21.16 -34.14 4.61
CA ALA A 572 -21.06 -32.81 5.20
C ALA A 572 -21.56 -31.67 4.29
N GLY A 573 -21.49 -31.84 2.96
CA GLY A 573 -22.04 -30.90 2.00
C GLY A 573 -23.57 -30.73 2.07
N GLN A 574 -24.28 -31.74 2.58
CA GLN A 574 -25.74 -31.72 2.74
C GLN A 574 -26.20 -31.24 4.11
N TRP A 575 -25.27 -30.95 5.03
CA TRP A 575 -25.62 -30.42 6.34
C TRP A 575 -26.35 -29.10 6.22
N GLU A 576 -27.51 -29.01 6.88
CA GLU A 576 -28.32 -27.82 6.84
C GLU A 576 -28.02 -26.90 8.03
N VAL A 577 -27.67 -25.65 7.74
CA VAL A 577 -27.40 -24.63 8.77
C VAL A 577 -28.22 -23.37 8.51
N ALA A 578 -28.45 -22.58 9.57
CA ALA A 578 -29.20 -21.33 9.46
C ALA A 578 -28.49 -20.32 8.55
N ALA A 579 -29.19 -19.82 7.53
CA ALA A 579 -28.63 -18.86 6.57
C ALA A 579 -28.41 -17.44 7.13
N SER A 580 -28.88 -17.16 8.36
CA SER A 580 -28.73 -15.85 9.02
C SER A 580 -28.89 -16.00 10.55
N PRO A 581 -28.52 -15.01 11.37
CA PRO A 581 -28.70 -15.08 12.83
C PRO A 581 -30.17 -14.91 13.28
N ARG A 582 -31.11 -14.67 12.36
CA ARG A 582 -32.53 -14.55 12.69
C ARG A 582 -33.08 -15.90 13.13
N ARG A 583 -33.91 -15.93 14.17
CA ARG A 583 -34.56 -17.17 14.66
C ARG A 583 -35.42 -17.88 13.60
N THR A 584 -35.95 -17.15 12.63
CA THR A 584 -36.79 -17.66 11.53
C THR A 584 -36.00 -17.95 10.25
N ALA A 585 -34.66 -17.93 10.31
CA ALA A 585 -33.83 -18.21 9.17
C ALA A 585 -34.08 -19.63 8.65
N ARG A 586 -34.28 -19.77 7.33
CA ARG A 586 -34.38 -21.09 6.71
C ARG A 586 -33.04 -21.81 6.84
N LEU A 587 -33.10 -23.10 7.11
CA LEU A 587 -31.95 -23.99 7.01
C LEU A 587 -31.64 -24.23 5.52
N ARG A 588 -30.35 -24.29 5.18
CA ARG A 588 -29.86 -24.50 3.82
C ARG A 588 -28.67 -25.45 3.85
N PRO A 589 -28.54 -26.38 2.88
CA PRO A 589 -27.34 -27.17 2.69
C PRO A 589 -26.11 -26.27 2.53
N VAL A 590 -25.01 -26.61 3.21
CA VAL A 590 -23.76 -25.83 3.16
C VAL A 590 -23.01 -25.96 1.83
N GLY A 591 -23.04 -27.15 1.22
CA GLY A 591 -22.20 -27.54 0.09
C GLY A 591 -22.39 -26.73 -1.20
N PRO A 592 -23.61 -26.29 -1.57
CA PRO A 592 -23.82 -25.35 -2.67
C PRO A 592 -23.21 -23.95 -2.41
N GLY A 593 -23.21 -23.51 -1.15
CA GLY A 593 -22.85 -22.15 -0.76
C GLY A 593 -21.38 -21.93 -0.37
N ARG A 594 -20.65 -22.98 0.00
CA ARG A 594 -19.22 -22.92 0.37
C ARG A 594 -18.50 -24.23 0.05
N ALA A 595 -17.18 -24.16 -0.13
CA ALA A 595 -16.37 -25.37 -0.25
C ALA A 595 -16.49 -26.20 1.05
N VAL A 596 -16.72 -27.50 0.89
CA VAL A 596 -16.82 -28.46 2.01
C VAL A 596 -15.96 -29.67 1.66
N ILE A 597 -15.01 -29.97 2.55
CA ILE A 597 -14.09 -31.11 2.44
C ILE A 597 -14.18 -31.99 3.68
N LEU A 598 -13.86 -33.26 3.48
CA LEU A 598 -13.64 -34.22 4.53
C LEU A 598 -12.13 -34.38 4.75
N ARG A 599 -11.73 -34.55 6.01
CA ARG A 599 -10.35 -34.90 6.39
C ARG A 599 -10.36 -36.17 7.20
N ASP A 600 -9.27 -36.93 7.12
CA ASP A 600 -9.09 -38.08 7.97
C ASP A 600 -8.60 -37.64 9.35
N GLN A 601 -9.34 -37.96 10.41
CA GLN A 601 -8.98 -37.54 11.76
C GLN A 601 -7.69 -38.23 12.26
N GLY A 602 -7.34 -39.40 11.70
CA GLY A 602 -6.10 -40.11 12.03
C GLY A 602 -4.82 -39.41 11.55
N ARG A 603 -4.90 -38.56 10.52
CA ARG A 603 -3.74 -37.86 9.91
C ARG A 603 -3.38 -36.53 10.60
N ARG A 604 -2.84 -36.59 11.82
CA ARG A 604 -2.61 -35.39 12.67
C ARG A 604 -1.24 -35.22 13.34
N GLU A 605 -0.38 -36.25 13.37
CA GLU A 605 0.89 -36.20 14.11
C GLU A 605 2.11 -36.03 13.21
N GLN A 606 2.57 -37.14 12.61
CA GLN A 606 3.74 -37.16 11.77
C GLN A 606 3.30 -37.28 10.33
N VAL A 607 3.62 -36.26 9.52
CA VAL A 607 3.36 -36.29 8.08
C VAL A 607 4.17 -37.45 7.49
N ASP A 608 3.47 -38.48 7.04
CA ASP A 608 4.05 -39.60 6.32
C ASP A 608 4.76 -39.07 5.05
N PRO A 609 6.05 -39.41 4.82
CA PRO A 609 6.73 -39.09 3.58
C PRO A 609 5.97 -39.51 2.31
N ALA A 610 5.21 -40.61 2.32
CA ALA A 610 4.39 -41.01 1.19
C ALA A 610 3.25 -40.00 0.93
N TRP A 611 2.58 -39.57 2.00
CA TRP A 611 1.53 -38.54 1.94
C TRP A 611 2.06 -37.20 1.39
N LEU A 612 3.20 -36.73 1.91
CA LEU A 612 3.82 -35.48 1.42
C LEU A 612 4.26 -35.58 -0.04
N ARG A 613 4.88 -36.69 -0.45
CA ARG A 613 5.29 -36.89 -1.85
C ARG A 613 4.10 -36.87 -2.80
N ARG A 614 3.01 -37.58 -2.47
CA ARG A 614 1.78 -37.61 -3.28
C ARG A 614 1.13 -36.22 -3.37
N TRP A 615 1.11 -35.47 -2.26
CA TRP A 615 0.64 -34.09 -2.25
C TRP A 615 1.44 -33.20 -3.21
N GLN A 616 2.77 -33.22 -3.11
CA GLN A 616 3.64 -32.45 -3.99
C GLN A 616 3.46 -32.82 -5.48
N GLY A 617 3.30 -34.11 -5.77
CA GLY A 617 2.97 -34.59 -7.11
C GLY A 617 1.66 -34.01 -7.64
N LEU A 618 0.58 -34.07 -6.85
CA LEU A 618 -0.73 -33.53 -7.21
C LEU A 618 -0.74 -31.99 -7.33
N ALA A 619 0.04 -31.30 -6.50
CA ALA A 619 0.19 -29.84 -6.54
C ALA A 619 0.97 -29.38 -7.77
N ALA A 620 1.96 -30.17 -8.22
CA ALA A 620 2.75 -29.88 -9.42
C ALA A 620 2.07 -30.32 -10.74
N ALA A 621 1.10 -31.25 -10.67
CA ALA A 621 0.40 -31.76 -11.83
C ALA A 621 -0.44 -30.67 -12.52
N ARG A 622 -0.24 -30.49 -13.84
CA ARG A 622 -1.03 -29.54 -14.64
C ARG A 622 -2.47 -30.01 -14.86
N GLU A 623 -2.68 -31.32 -14.86
CA GLU A 623 -3.99 -31.96 -15.03
C GLU A 623 -4.13 -33.10 -14.01
N LEU A 624 -5.34 -33.23 -13.48
CA LEU A 624 -5.72 -34.33 -12.58
C LEU A 624 -6.52 -35.36 -13.37
N HIS A 625 -6.38 -36.63 -13.02
CA HIS A 625 -7.12 -37.71 -13.66
C HIS A 625 -7.72 -38.68 -12.65
N ALA A 626 -8.94 -39.11 -12.92
CA ALA A 626 -9.66 -40.04 -12.06
C ALA A 626 -9.03 -41.43 -12.15
N LEU A 627 -8.58 -41.96 -11.03
CA LEU A 627 -8.18 -43.35 -10.86
C LEU A 627 -9.38 -44.12 -10.32
N ARG A 628 -10.09 -44.81 -11.20
CA ARG A 628 -11.21 -45.67 -10.80
C ARG A 628 -10.69 -46.85 -9.99
N ILE A 629 -11.09 -46.95 -8.72
CA ILE A 629 -10.88 -48.16 -7.93
C ILE A 629 -11.89 -49.19 -8.46
N PRO A 630 -11.43 -50.35 -8.97
CA PRO A 630 -12.34 -51.35 -9.53
C PRO A 630 -13.22 -51.93 -8.42
N PRO A 631 -14.54 -52.13 -8.65
CA PRO A 631 -15.37 -52.90 -7.75
C PRO A 631 -14.86 -54.34 -7.68
N ARG A 632 -15.13 -55.04 -6.57
CA ARG A 632 -14.86 -56.48 -6.48
C ARG A 632 -15.70 -57.20 -7.56
N PRO A 633 -15.10 -57.88 -8.57
CA PRO A 633 -15.90 -58.62 -9.53
C PRO A 633 -16.44 -59.89 -8.85
N GLY A 634 -17.71 -60.19 -9.09
CA GLY A 634 -18.30 -61.47 -8.69
C GLY A 634 -17.44 -62.66 -9.11
N THR A 635 -17.29 -63.63 -8.21
CA THR A 635 -16.63 -64.95 -8.36
C THR A 635 -15.12 -65.01 -8.66
N ASP A 636 -14.41 -63.93 -9.02
CA ASP A 636 -12.96 -63.97 -9.30
C ASP A 636 -12.14 -63.20 -8.25
N ALA A 637 -11.80 -63.89 -7.16
CA ALA A 637 -11.24 -63.33 -5.92
C ALA A 637 -9.90 -62.57 -6.05
N ARG A 638 -9.24 -62.60 -7.21
CA ARG A 638 -7.90 -62.01 -7.42
C ARG A 638 -7.89 -60.55 -7.86
N ARG A 639 -9.00 -59.99 -8.37
CA ARG A 639 -9.06 -58.62 -8.92
C ARG A 639 -9.62 -57.55 -7.98
N GLY A 640 -10.11 -57.96 -6.81
CA GLY A 640 -10.68 -57.06 -5.77
C GLY A 640 -10.13 -57.32 -4.37
N SER A 641 -8.93 -57.90 -4.24
CA SER A 641 -8.26 -58.03 -2.94
C SER A 641 -7.59 -56.71 -2.56
N ALA A 642 -7.44 -56.45 -1.25
CA ALA A 642 -6.70 -55.29 -0.74
C ALA A 642 -5.30 -55.17 -1.37
N GLU A 643 -4.63 -56.29 -1.64
CA GLU A 643 -3.32 -56.32 -2.29
C GLU A 643 -3.35 -55.83 -3.74
N ALA A 644 -4.42 -56.11 -4.50
CA ALA A 644 -4.58 -55.62 -5.87
C ALA A 644 -4.81 -54.10 -5.88
N ILE A 645 -5.61 -53.60 -4.94
CA ILE A 645 -5.86 -52.17 -4.74
C ILE A 645 -4.57 -51.46 -4.34
N TRP A 646 -3.80 -52.06 -3.42
CA TRP A 646 -2.50 -51.55 -2.99
C TRP A 646 -1.55 -51.36 -4.17
N ARG A 647 -1.37 -52.39 -5.01
CA ARG A 647 -0.50 -52.28 -6.21
C ARG A 647 -1.00 -51.25 -7.22
N LEU A 648 -2.32 -51.14 -7.42
CA LEU A 648 -2.90 -50.13 -8.31
C LEU A 648 -2.58 -48.71 -7.82
N LEU A 649 -2.73 -48.47 -6.52
CA LEU A 649 -2.50 -47.17 -5.90
C LEU A 649 -1.02 -46.83 -5.80
N GLU A 650 -0.16 -47.81 -5.51
CA GLU A 650 1.30 -47.63 -5.46
C GLU A 650 1.88 -47.23 -6.83
N THR A 651 1.38 -47.84 -7.91
CA THR A 651 1.84 -47.58 -9.29
C THR A 651 1.16 -46.40 -9.99
N ALA A 652 0.22 -45.72 -9.32
CA ALA A 652 -0.47 -44.57 -9.87
C ALA A 652 0.48 -43.38 -10.12
N GLY A 653 0.23 -42.61 -11.18
CA GLY A 653 0.98 -41.38 -11.48
C GLY A 653 0.66 -40.21 -10.54
N ASP A 654 1.46 -39.15 -10.61
CA ASP A 654 1.40 -38.00 -9.69
C ASP A 654 0.11 -37.18 -9.78
N GLY A 655 -0.60 -37.24 -10.92
CA GLY A 655 -1.89 -36.57 -11.14
C GLY A 655 -3.12 -37.43 -10.81
N ALA A 656 -2.93 -38.63 -10.25
CA ALA A 656 -4.00 -39.59 -10.02
C ALA A 656 -4.82 -39.28 -8.76
N LEU A 657 -6.15 -39.25 -8.89
CA LEU A 657 -7.07 -39.15 -7.75
C LEU A 657 -8.01 -40.37 -7.67
N PRO A 658 -7.99 -41.14 -6.57
CA PRO A 658 -8.90 -42.24 -6.36
C PRO A 658 -10.37 -41.80 -6.43
N ALA A 659 -11.14 -42.53 -7.22
CA ALA A 659 -12.58 -42.37 -7.33
C ALA A 659 -13.26 -43.73 -7.10
N LEU A 660 -14.20 -43.78 -6.17
CA LEU A 660 -14.89 -45.00 -5.73
C LEU A 660 -16.40 -44.77 -5.76
N CYS A 661 -17.15 -45.69 -6.38
CA CYS A 661 -18.63 -45.64 -6.44
C CYS A 661 -19.32 -46.47 -5.35
N HIS A 662 -18.55 -47.24 -4.59
CA HIS A 662 -19.01 -48.06 -3.48
C HIS A 662 -19.32 -47.23 -2.24
N THR A 663 -20.20 -47.74 -1.37
CA THR A 663 -20.34 -47.20 -0.01
C THR A 663 -19.02 -47.36 0.74
N VAL A 664 -18.68 -46.36 1.55
CA VAL A 664 -17.46 -46.34 2.37
C VAL A 664 -17.74 -46.42 3.88
N ALA A 665 -19.01 -46.58 4.26
CA ALA A 665 -19.41 -46.77 5.66
C ALA A 665 -18.89 -48.11 6.21
N ASP A 666 -18.84 -49.14 5.37
CA ASP A 666 -18.42 -50.49 5.73
C ASP A 666 -17.83 -51.28 4.54
N GLY A 667 -17.39 -52.50 4.83
CA GLY A 667 -16.96 -53.50 3.84
C GLY A 667 -15.83 -53.03 2.91
N PHE A 668 -15.90 -53.51 1.67
CA PHE A 668 -14.90 -53.28 0.63
C PHE A 668 -14.56 -51.80 0.41
N GLY A 669 -15.54 -50.91 0.42
CA GLY A 669 -15.29 -49.52 0.12
C GLY A 669 -14.54 -48.81 1.25
N ARG A 670 -14.84 -49.14 2.51
CA ARG A 670 -14.05 -48.68 3.67
C ARG A 670 -12.61 -49.17 3.57
N ASP A 671 -12.41 -50.46 3.31
CA ASP A 671 -11.08 -51.05 3.18
C ASP A 671 -10.28 -50.39 2.02
N ALA A 672 -10.95 -50.10 0.90
CA ALA A 672 -10.33 -49.42 -0.24
C ALA A 672 -9.90 -47.98 0.07
N VAL A 673 -10.69 -47.24 0.86
CA VAL A 673 -10.30 -45.90 1.34
C VAL A 673 -9.14 -46.00 2.32
N GLY A 674 -9.15 -46.97 3.24
CA GLY A 674 -8.03 -47.25 4.14
C GLY A 674 -6.73 -47.48 3.38
N VAL A 675 -6.73 -48.37 2.37
CA VAL A 675 -5.56 -48.61 1.50
C VAL A 675 -5.13 -47.34 0.75
N ALA A 676 -6.07 -46.51 0.27
CA ALA A 676 -5.73 -45.24 -0.36
C ALA A 676 -5.05 -44.27 0.62
N LEU A 677 -5.50 -44.24 1.87
CA LEU A 677 -4.88 -43.44 2.91
C LEU A 677 -3.48 -43.96 3.29
N ASP A 678 -3.32 -45.28 3.45
CA ASP A 678 -2.05 -45.93 3.79
C ASP A 678 -1.00 -45.81 2.67
N THR A 679 -1.44 -45.71 1.41
CA THR A 679 -0.56 -45.45 0.26
C THR A 679 -0.26 -43.95 0.05
N GLY A 680 -0.73 -43.09 0.96
CA GLY A 680 -0.40 -41.67 1.01
C GLY A 680 -1.28 -40.79 0.12
N PHE A 681 -2.41 -41.26 -0.42
CA PHE A 681 -3.26 -40.37 -1.22
C PHE A 681 -3.86 -39.25 -0.34
N PRO A 682 -3.65 -37.97 -0.69
CA PRO A 682 -4.16 -36.85 0.11
C PRO A 682 -5.60 -36.50 -0.26
N ALA A 683 -6.13 -36.94 -1.39
CA ALA A 683 -7.47 -36.58 -1.83
C ALA A 683 -8.14 -37.73 -2.57
N GLY A 684 -9.48 -37.77 -2.53
CA GLY A 684 -10.29 -38.80 -3.16
C GLY A 684 -11.77 -38.39 -3.25
N LEU A 685 -12.51 -39.06 -4.13
CA LEU A 685 -13.91 -38.72 -4.44
C LEU A 685 -14.80 -39.98 -4.38
N TRP A 686 -15.91 -39.89 -3.67
CA TRP A 686 -16.91 -40.95 -3.60
C TRP A 686 -18.30 -40.37 -3.27
N PRO A 687 -19.40 -41.04 -3.62
CA PRO A 687 -20.71 -40.68 -3.09
C PRO A 687 -20.81 -41.07 -1.60
N ALA A 688 -21.50 -40.26 -0.79
CA ALA A 688 -21.83 -40.63 0.58
C ALA A 688 -22.66 -41.93 0.64
N HIS A 689 -23.60 -42.07 -0.30
CA HIS A 689 -24.48 -43.23 -0.43
C HIS A 689 -24.13 -44.03 -1.69
N GLY A 690 -22.93 -44.63 -1.70
CA GLY A 690 -22.51 -45.53 -2.78
C GLY A 690 -23.24 -46.87 -2.77
N HIS A 691 -23.05 -47.68 -3.81
CA HIS A 691 -23.66 -49.02 -3.83
C HIS A 691 -22.91 -49.99 -2.90
N GLY A 692 -23.64 -50.95 -2.31
CA GLY A 692 -23.07 -52.00 -1.45
C GLY A 692 -22.52 -53.19 -2.24
N GLU A 693 -21.91 -54.14 -1.51
CA GLU A 693 -21.26 -55.34 -2.10
C GLU A 693 -22.22 -56.29 -2.82
N GLU A 694 -23.49 -56.27 -2.45
CA GLU A 694 -24.52 -57.11 -3.06
C GLU A 694 -24.93 -56.66 -4.47
N ARG A 695 -24.54 -55.44 -4.86
CA ARG A 695 -24.97 -54.80 -6.11
C ARG A 695 -23.78 -54.54 -7.03
N ASP A 696 -23.87 -55.06 -8.26
CA ASP A 696 -22.92 -54.72 -9.32
C ASP A 696 -23.04 -53.26 -9.77
N CYS A 697 -21.96 -52.70 -10.33
CA CYS A 697 -21.99 -51.36 -10.91
C CYS A 697 -23.06 -51.23 -12.00
N ASP A 698 -23.79 -50.13 -11.96
CA ASP A 698 -24.88 -49.81 -12.88
C ASP A 698 -24.58 -48.56 -13.73
N ALA A 699 -25.58 -48.09 -14.47
CA ALA A 699 -25.46 -46.86 -15.26
C ALA A 699 -25.15 -45.61 -14.41
N GLY A 700 -25.62 -45.57 -13.15
CA GLY A 700 -25.32 -44.47 -12.22
C GLY A 700 -23.85 -44.45 -11.82
N CYS A 701 -23.22 -45.61 -11.65
CA CYS A 701 -21.78 -45.73 -11.40
C CYS A 701 -20.96 -45.20 -12.58
N GLU A 702 -21.36 -45.53 -13.81
CA GLU A 702 -20.70 -45.01 -15.02
C GLU A 702 -20.92 -43.50 -15.19
N GLU A 703 -22.10 -42.99 -14.85
CA GLU A 703 -22.38 -41.55 -14.82
C GLU A 703 -21.47 -40.83 -13.82
N PHE A 704 -21.36 -41.35 -12.60
CA PHE A 704 -20.46 -40.84 -11.57
C PHE A 704 -19.01 -40.79 -12.06
N HIS A 705 -18.47 -41.90 -12.59
CA HIS A 705 -17.08 -41.94 -13.04
C HIS A 705 -16.82 -41.07 -14.28
N ARG A 706 -17.81 -40.89 -15.16
CA ARG A 706 -17.73 -39.90 -16.24
C ARG A 706 -17.69 -38.48 -15.67
N GLY A 707 -18.60 -38.14 -14.77
CA GLY A 707 -18.68 -36.82 -14.15
C GLY A 707 -17.43 -36.45 -13.35
N VAL A 708 -16.83 -37.40 -12.61
CA VAL A 708 -15.56 -37.19 -11.90
C VAL A 708 -14.41 -36.96 -12.89
N ARG A 709 -14.35 -37.68 -14.02
CA ARG A 709 -13.33 -37.41 -15.06
C ARG A 709 -13.46 -36.01 -15.64
N GLU A 710 -14.69 -35.57 -15.95
CA GLU A 710 -14.96 -34.24 -16.48
C GLU A 710 -14.60 -33.13 -15.47
N LEU A 711 -14.92 -33.35 -14.18
CA LEU A 711 -14.54 -32.44 -13.08
C LEU A 711 -13.02 -32.25 -12.99
N LEU A 712 -12.26 -33.35 -13.08
CA LEU A 712 -10.80 -33.33 -12.91
C LEU A 712 -10.06 -32.76 -14.13
N GLN A 713 -10.56 -32.98 -15.35
CA GLN A 713 -10.01 -32.38 -16.58
C GLN A 713 -10.04 -30.84 -16.53
N GLY A 714 -11.07 -30.25 -15.91
CA GLY A 714 -11.20 -28.79 -15.75
C GLY A 714 -10.51 -28.19 -14.53
N SER A 715 -9.79 -28.99 -13.73
CA SER A 715 -9.31 -28.56 -12.42
C SER A 715 -8.16 -27.56 -12.49
N GLY A 716 -7.16 -27.80 -13.34
CA GLY A 716 -5.93 -27.03 -13.37
C GLY A 716 -5.12 -27.16 -12.08
N GLY A 717 -5.24 -28.28 -11.38
CA GLY A 717 -4.51 -28.62 -10.15
C GLY A 717 -5.39 -28.86 -8.91
N VAL A 718 -4.81 -29.50 -7.89
CA VAL A 718 -5.53 -29.96 -6.69
C VAL A 718 -6.13 -28.81 -5.87
N ALA A 719 -5.47 -27.65 -5.83
CA ALA A 719 -5.91 -26.48 -5.06
C ALA A 719 -7.30 -25.94 -5.45
N ARG A 720 -7.74 -26.15 -6.71
CA ARG A 720 -9.06 -25.70 -7.19
C ARG A 720 -10.18 -26.70 -6.95
N LEU A 721 -9.86 -27.94 -6.58
CA LEU A 721 -10.82 -29.03 -6.47
C LEU A 721 -11.96 -28.76 -5.47
N PRO A 722 -11.72 -28.22 -4.24
CA PRO A 722 -12.81 -27.92 -3.30
C PRO A 722 -13.84 -26.93 -3.86
N GLU A 723 -13.37 -25.92 -4.60
CA GLU A 723 -14.23 -24.89 -5.20
C GLU A 723 -15.01 -25.41 -6.41
N LEU A 724 -14.40 -26.29 -7.21
CA LEU A 724 -15.09 -26.93 -8.33
C LEU A 724 -16.17 -27.90 -7.85
N VAL A 725 -15.91 -28.67 -6.79
CA VAL A 725 -16.92 -29.52 -6.14
C VAL A 725 -18.07 -28.68 -5.58
N ARG A 726 -17.80 -27.51 -4.97
CA ARG A 726 -18.85 -26.56 -4.55
C ARG A 726 -19.72 -26.12 -5.73
N GLN A 727 -19.10 -25.70 -6.84
CA GLN A 727 -19.83 -25.26 -8.04
C GLN A 727 -20.68 -26.38 -8.63
N LEU A 728 -20.16 -27.61 -8.63
CA LEU A 728 -20.90 -28.77 -9.09
C LEU A 728 -22.11 -29.08 -8.19
N ARG A 729 -21.95 -29.01 -6.86
CA ARG A 729 -23.05 -29.13 -5.89
C ARG A 729 -24.10 -28.02 -6.08
N ALA A 730 -23.67 -26.79 -6.39
CA ALA A 730 -24.57 -25.67 -6.66
C ALA A 730 -25.42 -25.90 -7.92
N LYS A 731 -24.80 -26.32 -9.03
CA LYS A 731 -25.52 -26.69 -10.26
C LYS A 731 -26.53 -27.82 -10.01
N ALA A 732 -26.12 -28.83 -9.25
CA ALA A 732 -26.98 -29.95 -8.87
C ALA A 732 -28.17 -29.53 -7.96
N ALA A 733 -28.02 -28.48 -7.17
CA ALA A 733 -29.08 -27.92 -6.35
C ALA A 733 -30.11 -27.12 -7.17
N GLU A 734 -29.68 -26.46 -8.25
CA GLU A 734 -30.55 -25.67 -9.14
C GLU A 734 -31.37 -26.53 -10.11
N ALA A 735 -30.83 -27.67 -10.57
CA ALA A 735 -31.49 -28.58 -11.52
C ALA A 735 -32.67 -29.40 -10.93
N ALA A 736 -33.22 -28.98 -9.79
CA ALA A 736 -34.06 -29.78 -8.91
C ALA A 736 -35.55 -29.92 -9.30
N GLU A 737 -35.85 -30.37 -10.52
CA GLU A 737 -37.15 -31.01 -10.80
C GLU A 737 -37.09 -32.54 -10.83
N GLU A 738 -35.91 -33.15 -11.01
CA GLU A 738 -35.73 -34.62 -10.99
C GLU A 738 -34.60 -35.02 -10.03
N GLY A 739 -34.94 -35.76 -8.98
CA GLY A 739 -34.22 -35.82 -7.71
C GLY A 739 -32.98 -36.72 -7.64
N THR A 740 -32.06 -36.71 -8.61
CA THR A 740 -31.01 -37.76 -8.64
C THR A 740 -29.64 -37.36 -9.21
N HIS A 741 -29.25 -36.08 -9.11
CA HIS A 741 -27.92 -35.68 -9.60
C HIS A 741 -26.79 -36.24 -8.71
N TRP A 742 -25.91 -37.07 -9.28
CA TRP A 742 -24.82 -37.79 -8.58
C TRP A 742 -23.94 -36.91 -7.68
N ALA A 743 -23.77 -35.64 -8.06
CA ALA A 743 -22.91 -34.72 -7.33
C ALA A 743 -23.48 -34.13 -6.03
N ARG A 744 -24.78 -34.33 -5.72
CA ARG A 744 -25.39 -33.81 -4.49
C ARG A 744 -24.69 -34.36 -3.25
N ASP A 745 -24.49 -35.66 -3.22
CA ASP A 745 -23.93 -36.38 -2.07
C ASP A 745 -22.45 -36.72 -2.27
N LEU A 746 -21.80 -36.07 -3.24
CA LEU A 746 -20.38 -36.26 -3.50
C LEU A 746 -19.58 -35.84 -2.26
N VAL A 747 -18.76 -36.74 -1.74
CA VAL A 747 -17.76 -36.50 -0.71
C VAL A 747 -16.42 -36.25 -1.40
N LEU A 748 -15.71 -35.23 -0.90
CA LEU A 748 -14.35 -34.92 -1.30
C LEU A 748 -13.49 -35.05 -0.04
N LEU A 749 -12.69 -36.12 0.03
CA LEU A 749 -11.56 -36.16 0.94
C LEU A 749 -10.48 -35.23 0.38
N TYR A 750 -9.99 -34.33 1.22
CA TYR A 750 -8.92 -33.41 0.88
C TYR A 750 -8.09 -33.15 2.13
N ASP A 751 -6.90 -33.74 2.17
CA ASP A 751 -6.04 -33.78 3.33
C ASP A 751 -4.66 -33.23 2.96
N ASP A 752 -4.52 -31.92 3.19
CA ASP A 752 -3.32 -31.14 2.93
C ASP A 752 -2.29 -31.35 4.06
N PRO A 753 -1.15 -32.03 3.81
CA PRO A 753 -0.12 -32.25 4.82
C PRO A 753 0.60 -30.97 5.25
N GLU A 754 0.50 -29.89 4.47
CA GLU A 754 1.06 -28.58 4.78
C GLU A 754 0.13 -27.77 5.70
N ASP A 755 -1.10 -28.24 5.93
CA ASP A 755 -2.09 -27.66 6.85
C ASP A 755 -2.67 -28.73 7.81
N PRO A 756 -1.85 -29.30 8.72
CA PRO A 756 -2.25 -30.42 9.56
C PRO A 756 -3.35 -30.04 10.56
N ILE A 757 -4.19 -31.02 10.91
CA ILE A 757 -5.22 -30.90 11.96
C ILE A 757 -4.54 -30.63 13.32
N PRO A 758 -5.10 -29.78 14.20
CA PRO A 758 -4.50 -29.49 15.49
C PRO A 758 -4.42 -30.74 16.39
N PRO A 759 -3.45 -30.83 17.32
CA PRO A 759 -3.40 -31.97 18.22
C PRO A 759 -4.60 -32.03 19.17
N LEU A 760 -5.05 -33.27 19.47
CA LEU A 760 -6.05 -33.60 20.48
C LEU A 760 -5.62 -33.11 21.86
N PHE A 761 -6.58 -32.98 22.77
CA PHE A 761 -6.44 -32.46 24.13
C PHE A 761 -5.11 -32.82 24.80
N THR A 762 -4.15 -31.90 24.77
CA THR A 762 -3.02 -31.92 25.72
C THR A 762 -3.43 -31.11 26.94
N ASP A 763 -3.07 -31.54 28.14
CA ASP A 763 -3.27 -30.92 29.47
C ASP A 763 -2.69 -29.49 29.65
N ARG A 764 -2.56 -28.72 28.58
CA ARG A 764 -2.15 -27.31 28.59
C ARG A 764 -3.06 -26.54 27.66
N PRO A 765 -3.50 -25.32 28.04
CA PRO A 765 -4.13 -24.40 27.10
C PRO A 765 -3.17 -24.22 25.92
N GLN A 766 -3.51 -24.82 24.78
CA GLN A 766 -2.81 -24.62 23.54
C GLN A 766 -3.11 -23.19 23.10
N VAL A 767 -2.20 -22.30 23.51
CA VAL A 767 -1.97 -20.96 22.96
C VAL A 767 -3.22 -20.08 22.95
N SER A 768 -3.36 -19.24 23.99
CA SER A 768 -4.02 -17.94 23.80
C SER A 768 -3.38 -17.25 22.60
N PRO A 769 -4.17 -16.67 21.70
CA PRO A 769 -3.68 -16.18 20.41
C PRO A 769 -2.50 -15.23 20.68
N ARG A 770 -1.32 -15.64 20.22
CA ARG A 770 -0.07 -14.89 20.38
C ARG A 770 0.21 -14.05 19.16
#